data_AF-A0A8W8MC54-F1
#
_entry.id   AF-A0A8W8MC54-F1
#
_cell.length_a   1.000
_cell.length_b   1.000
_cell.length_c   1.000
_cell.angle_alpha   90.00
_cell.angle_beta   90.00
_cell.angle_gamma   90.00
#
_symmetry.space_group_name_H-M   'P 1'
#
loop_
_entity.id
_entity.type
_entity.pdbx_description
1 polymer ?
#
loop_
_entity_poly.entity_id
_entity_poly.type
_entity_poly.pdbx_seq_one_letter_code
_entity_poly.pdbx_strand_id
1 'polypeptide(L)'
;MGKAQYCVWLVMVIILAVDAMSKNEIDKAVKSSLLKGENSLQQRKEELRQFRMNGTDRNVPHSPRNKHFMLTYNKNESKHLTECGIMNIEALKTLHDEFGMTLSDIQDNDQIQNKVRSQFCPTDIDCGSASKSPYRSIDGRCNNLVHPSWGAAITPQPRYLPAEYDDGISTPRNRAKNGSPLPSPRRISNNLFRAPGDCTETDHARTLMVMAWGQFIDHDLTHTPTMKGDGEVPITCCGENVQNRPQCFPISIPSDDPHFDDSCMEFVRSAPSPPGDGCQLGPQEQINQITSFIDGGSVYGSSKEKMEELKNTDTGQMRTSPGDLLPPAVDDTCESSAETDFCQNAGDLRVNEIPSLGGNHLLFVREHNRIVGELRKVQPKWSSLKLYQEARKIIGALLQQVTYGEFLPSILSKQDLENHKLKLRNSGFSNNYDSSRNPATKNAFNAAVFRFGHSLIPPNLAYLLYDFMSRVNSTTIESIFFNPHLLITEGGRRVSDLARFIVTSNSMKVDNQLEGAVRDHLFENAHGKGMDLGALNLQRGRDHGLPPYNAWRKWCGLTVATSFSNLPDITDEKKTVLADLYSGVDDIDLFAGGVAETPLDGAAVGPLFSCIIGNQFRDLKDGDRYWYENRGVEGFKQAQLREIRKVKLAKIVCTNLGVDPIQPDVFHVPSPSNNWQSCSQFPEIDFARWR
;
A
#
# COMPACT_ATOMS: atom_id res chain seq x y z
N MET A 1 30.03 -6.79 -62.27
CA MET A 1 29.49 -6.55 -60.90
C MET A 1 28.06 -6.08 -61.04
N GLY A 2 27.11 -6.89 -60.58
CA GLY A 2 25.74 -6.91 -61.06
C GLY A 2 24.78 -6.01 -60.30
N LYS A 3 23.68 -5.65 -60.98
CA LYS A 3 22.54 -4.84 -60.50
C LYS A 3 21.98 -5.27 -59.12
N ALA A 4 22.29 -6.46 -58.62
CA ALA A 4 21.95 -6.94 -57.28
C ALA A 4 22.68 -6.21 -56.14
N GLN A 5 23.91 -5.72 -56.34
CA GLN A 5 24.67 -5.01 -55.29
C GLN A 5 24.18 -3.57 -55.07
N TYR A 6 23.60 -2.94 -56.10
CA TYR A 6 23.00 -1.60 -55.98
C TYR A 6 21.66 -1.63 -55.24
N CYS A 7 20.84 -2.68 -55.41
CA CYS A 7 19.59 -2.83 -54.65
C CYS A 7 19.84 -3.13 -53.16
N VAL A 8 20.88 -3.88 -52.80
CA VAL A 8 21.20 -4.12 -51.38
C VAL A 8 21.73 -2.87 -50.68
N TRP A 9 22.47 -2.01 -51.40
CA TRP A 9 22.93 -0.72 -50.86
C TRP A 9 21.79 0.31 -50.78
N LEU A 10 20.89 0.38 -51.77
CA LEU A 10 19.70 1.23 -51.69
C LEU A 10 18.74 0.75 -50.59
N VAL A 11 18.55 -0.56 -50.42
CA VAL A 11 17.70 -1.11 -49.35
C VAL A 11 18.37 -0.95 -47.98
N MET A 12 19.69 -1.03 -47.84
CA MET A 12 20.37 -0.68 -46.58
C MET A 12 20.34 0.82 -46.28
N VAL A 13 20.44 1.70 -47.29
CA VAL A 13 20.32 3.15 -47.09
C VAL A 13 18.86 3.57 -46.88
N ILE A 14 17.88 2.87 -47.45
CA ILE A 14 16.45 3.09 -47.19
C ILE A 14 16.02 2.49 -45.84
N ILE A 15 16.63 1.39 -45.39
CA ILE A 15 16.42 0.83 -44.04
C ILE A 15 17.16 1.64 -42.96
N LEU A 16 18.25 2.33 -43.31
CA LEU A 16 18.92 3.33 -42.45
C LEU A 16 18.38 4.77 -42.62
N ALA A 17 17.47 4.99 -43.57
CA ALA A 17 16.75 6.25 -43.79
C ALA A 17 15.24 6.05 -43.59
N VAL A 18 14.88 5.28 -42.55
CA VAL A 18 13.61 5.49 -41.86
C VAL A 18 13.87 6.70 -40.96
N ASP A 19 13.25 7.83 -41.31
CA ASP A 19 13.43 9.19 -40.80
C ASP A 19 13.98 9.31 -39.36
N ALA A 20 15.31 9.39 -39.22
CA ALA A 20 15.90 9.90 -38.00
C ALA A 20 15.69 11.42 -37.97
N MET A 21 14.76 11.89 -37.12
CA MET A 21 14.50 13.32 -36.94
C MET A 21 15.79 14.08 -36.69
N SER A 22 15.96 15.21 -37.37
CA SER A 22 17.11 16.09 -37.14
C SER A 22 17.08 16.63 -35.71
N LYS A 23 18.25 16.98 -35.16
CA LYS A 23 18.35 17.60 -33.83
C LYS A 23 17.45 18.82 -33.66
N ASN A 24 17.26 19.61 -34.72
CA ASN A 24 16.37 20.77 -34.70
C ASN A 24 14.88 20.38 -34.61
N GLU A 25 14.50 19.26 -35.23
CA GLU A 25 13.13 18.73 -35.16
C GLU A 25 12.83 18.12 -33.80
N ILE A 26 13.79 17.40 -33.20
CA ILE A 26 13.69 16.90 -31.82
C ILE A 26 13.54 18.07 -30.85
N ASP A 27 14.35 19.12 -30.99
CA ASP A 27 14.28 20.31 -30.15
C ASP A 27 12.92 21.02 -30.25
N LYS A 28 12.37 21.12 -31.47
CA LYS A 28 11.05 21.66 -31.71
C LYS A 28 9.96 20.79 -31.09
N ALA A 29 10.06 19.47 -31.23
CA ALA A 29 9.11 18.51 -30.69
C ALA A 29 9.04 18.58 -29.17
N VAL A 30 10.19 18.50 -28.51
CA VAL A 30 10.28 18.58 -27.04
C VAL A 30 9.79 19.93 -26.52
N LYS A 31 10.17 21.04 -27.16
CA LYS A 31 9.69 22.36 -26.72
C LYS A 31 8.17 22.50 -26.87
N SER A 32 7.61 21.98 -27.96
CA SER A 32 6.17 21.96 -28.21
C SER A 32 5.42 21.11 -27.18
N SER A 33 5.93 19.92 -26.88
CA SER A 33 5.31 18.99 -25.94
C SER A 33 5.31 19.51 -24.50
N LEU A 34 6.40 20.11 -24.04
CA LEU A 34 6.47 20.72 -22.70
C LEU A 34 5.53 21.92 -22.56
N LEU A 35 5.45 22.78 -23.58
CA LEU A 35 4.50 23.91 -23.59
C LEU A 35 3.05 23.43 -23.54
N LYS A 36 2.71 22.37 -24.27
CA LYS A 36 1.36 21.76 -24.19
C LYS A 36 1.10 21.15 -22.82
N GLY A 37 2.10 20.51 -22.21
CA GLY A 37 2.03 20.04 -20.83
C GLY A 37 1.71 21.13 -19.82
N GLU A 38 2.40 22.27 -19.89
CA GLU A 38 2.13 23.44 -19.04
C GLU A 38 0.71 23.98 -19.25
N ASN A 39 0.29 24.13 -20.51
CA ASN A 39 -1.06 24.60 -20.85
C ASN A 39 -2.14 23.64 -20.34
N SER A 40 -1.95 22.33 -20.52
CA SER A 40 -2.86 21.27 -20.03
C SER A 40 -2.97 21.31 -18.50
N LEU A 41 -1.86 21.52 -17.79
CA LEU A 41 -1.89 21.70 -16.34
C LEU A 41 -2.70 22.94 -15.91
N GLN A 42 -2.49 24.09 -16.55
CA GLN A 42 -3.23 25.31 -16.22
C GLN A 42 -4.72 25.18 -16.54
N GLN A 43 -5.05 24.60 -17.69
CA GLN A 43 -6.43 24.31 -18.07
C GLN A 43 -7.12 23.44 -17.02
N ARG A 44 -6.48 22.34 -16.59
CA ARG A 44 -7.03 21.46 -15.55
C ARG A 44 -7.26 22.18 -14.23
N LYS A 45 -6.33 23.05 -13.81
CA LYS A 45 -6.50 23.85 -12.59
C LYS A 45 -7.74 24.75 -12.68
N GLU A 46 -7.93 25.41 -13.82
CA GLU A 46 -9.11 26.25 -14.05
C GLU A 46 -10.40 25.43 -14.11
N GLU A 47 -10.41 24.28 -14.80
CA GLU A 47 -11.57 23.38 -14.83
C GLU A 47 -11.98 22.94 -13.41
N LEU A 48 -11.03 22.47 -12.59
CA LEU A 48 -11.29 22.08 -11.21
C LEU A 48 -11.85 23.25 -10.37
N ARG A 49 -11.34 24.47 -10.60
CA ARG A 49 -11.86 25.68 -9.96
C ARG A 49 -13.31 25.95 -10.37
N GLN A 50 -13.65 25.81 -11.64
CA GLN A 50 -15.02 25.99 -12.14
C GLN A 50 -15.98 24.95 -11.54
N PHE A 51 -15.58 23.67 -11.47
CA PHE A 51 -16.38 22.63 -10.82
C PHE A 51 -16.66 22.92 -9.34
N ARG A 52 -15.68 23.50 -8.63
CA ARG A 52 -15.86 23.94 -7.24
C ARG A 52 -16.79 25.16 -7.15
N MET A 53 -16.56 26.19 -7.96
CA MET A 53 -17.38 27.41 -7.93
C MET A 53 -18.85 27.14 -8.29
N ASN A 54 -19.10 26.18 -9.17
CA ASN A 54 -20.45 25.74 -9.54
C ASN A 54 -21.09 24.77 -8.52
N GLY A 55 -20.36 24.40 -7.46
CA GLY A 55 -20.85 23.50 -6.41
C GLY A 55 -20.91 22.01 -6.79
N THR A 56 -20.37 21.63 -7.95
CA THR A 56 -20.28 20.22 -8.40
C THR A 56 -19.31 19.45 -7.53
N ASP A 57 -18.11 19.99 -7.31
CA ASP A 57 -17.11 19.43 -6.41
C ASP A 57 -17.27 20.10 -5.04
N ARG A 58 -17.73 19.33 -4.06
CA ARG A 58 -17.96 19.79 -2.69
C ARG A 58 -17.73 18.69 -1.67
N ASN A 59 -17.31 19.08 -0.48
CA ASN A 59 -17.29 18.20 0.68
C ASN A 59 -18.73 17.87 1.06
N VAL A 60 -19.04 16.58 1.08
CA VAL A 60 -20.28 16.06 1.65
C VAL A 60 -19.85 15.15 2.80
N PRO A 61 -19.74 15.69 4.03
CA PRO A 61 -19.34 14.92 5.19
C PRO A 61 -20.15 13.63 5.32
N HIS A 62 -19.52 12.57 5.81
CA HIS A 62 -20.12 11.23 5.98
C HIS A 62 -20.61 10.54 4.70
N SER A 63 -20.48 11.14 3.51
CA SER A 63 -20.73 10.41 2.26
C SER A 63 -19.62 9.36 2.01
N PRO A 64 -19.94 8.22 1.36
CA PRO A 64 -18.94 7.19 1.10
C PRO A 64 -17.75 7.71 0.28
N ARG A 65 -18.03 8.57 -0.72
CA ARG A 65 -17.01 9.26 -1.50
C ARG A 65 -16.08 10.10 -0.63
N ASN A 66 -16.63 10.87 0.30
CA ASN A 66 -15.83 11.72 1.18
C ASN A 66 -14.96 10.87 2.12
N LYS A 67 -15.52 9.80 2.71
CA LYS A 67 -14.77 8.84 3.53
C LYS A 67 -13.61 8.19 2.75
N HIS A 68 -13.85 7.74 1.52
CA HIS A 68 -12.80 7.20 0.64
C HIS A 68 -11.75 8.27 0.25
N PHE A 69 -12.17 9.51 0.03
CA PHE A 69 -11.26 10.63 -0.23
C PHE A 69 -10.33 10.91 0.95
N MET A 70 -10.84 10.91 2.18
CA MET A 70 -10.04 11.16 3.38
C MET A 70 -8.92 10.11 3.54
N LEU A 71 -9.17 8.84 3.22
CA LEU A 71 -8.15 7.79 3.27
C LEU A 71 -7.12 7.87 2.15
N THR A 72 -7.44 8.50 1.03
CA THR A 72 -6.54 8.67 -0.12
C THR A 72 -6.02 10.10 -0.25
N TYR A 73 -6.11 10.86 0.84
CA TYR A 73 -5.76 12.27 0.87
C TYR A 73 -4.28 12.49 0.52
N ASN A 74 -4.07 13.37 -0.46
CA ASN A 74 -2.76 13.75 -1.00
C ASN A 74 -2.05 14.78 -0.10
N LYS A 75 -0.87 14.46 0.45
CA LYS A 75 -0.06 15.42 1.19
C LYS A 75 0.34 16.61 0.29
N ASN A 76 0.49 17.80 0.85
CA ASN A 76 0.85 18.99 0.06
C ASN A 76 2.17 18.80 -0.71
N GLU A 77 3.07 18.02 -0.14
CA GLU A 77 4.37 17.68 -0.67
C GLU A 77 4.30 16.79 -1.92
N SER A 78 3.24 15.97 -2.10
CA SER A 78 3.02 15.17 -3.33
C SER A 78 2.35 15.94 -4.47
N LYS A 79 1.87 17.16 -4.22
CA LYS A 79 1.24 18.01 -5.25
C LYS A 79 2.19 18.31 -6.40
N HIS A 80 3.45 18.64 -6.11
CA HIS A 80 4.43 18.95 -7.15
C HIS A 80 4.63 17.78 -8.12
N LEU A 81 4.84 16.58 -7.57
CA LEU A 81 5.03 15.37 -8.37
C LEU A 81 3.76 15.02 -9.20
N THR A 82 2.58 15.31 -8.65
CA THR A 82 1.30 15.19 -9.36
C THR A 82 1.24 16.13 -10.58
N GLU A 83 1.64 17.39 -10.40
CA GLU A 83 1.69 18.38 -11.48
C GLU A 83 2.68 17.97 -12.57
N CYS A 84 3.87 17.48 -12.19
CA CYS A 84 4.83 16.91 -13.13
C CYS A 84 4.25 15.70 -13.88
N GLY A 85 3.50 14.83 -13.19
CA GLY A 85 2.84 13.67 -13.82
C GLY A 85 1.82 14.07 -14.88
N ILE A 86 1.03 15.12 -14.62
CA ILE A 86 0.10 15.69 -15.58
C ILE A 86 0.83 16.21 -16.83
N MET A 87 1.91 16.98 -16.63
CA MET A 87 2.72 17.51 -17.72
C MET A 87 3.39 16.40 -18.54
N ASN A 88 3.93 15.37 -17.86
CA ASN A 88 4.53 14.20 -18.50
C ASN A 88 3.56 13.49 -19.44
N ILE A 89 2.33 13.22 -18.98
CA ILE A 89 1.32 12.51 -19.78
C ILE A 89 1.00 13.30 -21.06
N GLU A 90 0.79 14.61 -20.95
CA GLU A 90 0.47 15.46 -22.10
C GLU A 90 1.65 15.59 -23.06
N ALA A 91 2.87 15.74 -22.53
CA ALA A 91 4.07 15.81 -23.34
C ALA A 91 4.28 14.50 -24.11
N LEU A 92 4.05 13.35 -23.47
CA LEU A 92 4.18 12.04 -24.10
C LEU A 92 3.14 11.84 -25.21
N LYS A 93 1.88 12.21 -24.96
CA LYS A 93 0.81 12.20 -25.98
C LYS A 93 1.14 13.11 -27.16
N THR A 94 1.62 14.32 -26.90
CA THR A 94 2.02 15.25 -27.98
C THR A 94 3.11 14.65 -28.86
N LEU A 95 4.17 14.08 -28.26
CA LEU A 95 5.27 13.45 -29.01
C LEU A 95 4.78 12.24 -29.82
N HIS A 96 3.85 11.47 -29.27
CA HIS A 96 3.28 10.32 -29.95
C HIS A 96 2.35 10.73 -31.10
N ASP A 97 1.32 11.52 -30.81
CA ASP A 97 0.20 11.80 -31.71
C ASP A 97 0.58 12.82 -32.80
N GLU A 98 1.43 13.80 -32.49
CA GLU A 98 1.76 14.89 -33.43
C GLU A 98 3.11 14.74 -34.11
N PHE A 99 4.06 14.08 -33.46
CA PHE A 99 5.41 13.88 -33.99
C PHE A 99 5.66 12.43 -34.41
N GLY A 100 4.69 11.53 -34.26
CA GLY A 100 4.76 10.15 -34.74
C GLY A 100 5.81 9.29 -34.02
N MET A 101 6.30 9.73 -32.86
CA MET A 101 7.31 9.00 -32.10
C MET A 101 6.67 7.83 -31.35
N THR A 102 7.27 6.64 -31.44
CA THR A 102 6.88 5.52 -30.58
C THR A 102 7.37 5.75 -29.14
N LEU A 103 6.83 4.99 -28.20
CA LEU A 103 7.30 5.06 -26.81
C LEU A 103 8.79 4.71 -26.69
N SER A 104 9.27 3.74 -27.48
CA SER A 104 10.69 3.37 -27.54
C SER A 104 11.54 4.53 -28.07
N ASP A 105 11.09 5.21 -29.13
CA ASP A 105 11.81 6.37 -29.69
C ASP A 105 11.99 7.50 -28.67
N ILE A 106 11.02 7.64 -27.75
CA ILE A 106 11.04 8.67 -26.71
C ILE A 106 11.90 8.23 -25.52
N GLN A 107 11.75 6.99 -25.06
CA GLN A 107 12.43 6.47 -23.87
C GLN A 107 13.92 6.21 -24.11
N ASP A 108 14.28 5.74 -25.30
CA ASP A 108 15.66 5.39 -25.64
C ASP A 108 16.50 6.58 -26.14
N ASN A 109 15.88 7.76 -26.27
CA ASN A 109 16.54 8.97 -26.78
C ASN A 109 17.03 9.90 -25.65
N ASP A 110 18.33 9.85 -25.39
CA ASP A 110 19.00 10.69 -24.39
C ASP A 110 18.78 12.20 -24.60
N GLN A 111 18.64 12.68 -25.84
CA GLN A 111 18.42 14.11 -26.08
C GLN A 111 17.03 14.55 -25.60
N ILE A 112 16.02 13.72 -25.83
CA ILE A 112 14.65 13.95 -25.36
C ILE A 112 14.61 13.86 -23.83
N GLN A 113 15.12 12.75 -23.28
CA GLN A 113 15.11 12.51 -21.83
C GLN A 113 15.87 13.59 -21.06
N ASN A 114 17.07 13.99 -21.49
CA ASN A 114 17.86 15.01 -20.78
C ASN A 114 17.22 16.41 -20.79
N LYS A 115 16.57 16.80 -21.89
CA LYS A 115 15.86 18.08 -21.96
C LYS A 115 14.68 18.12 -21.01
N VAL A 116 13.93 17.03 -20.93
CA VAL A 116 12.76 16.94 -20.05
C VAL A 116 13.18 16.82 -18.59
N ARG A 117 14.25 16.05 -18.32
CA ARG A 117 14.84 15.90 -17.00
C ARG A 117 15.17 17.24 -16.36
N SER A 118 15.68 18.20 -17.14
CA SER A 118 16.00 19.55 -16.65
C SER A 118 14.80 20.35 -16.14
N GLN A 119 13.56 19.93 -16.45
CA GLN A 119 12.33 20.55 -15.96
C GLN A 119 11.72 19.82 -14.76
N PHE A 120 11.79 18.49 -14.70
CA PHE A 120 11.05 17.70 -13.70
C PHE A 120 11.90 17.17 -12.55
N CYS A 121 13.23 17.11 -12.70
CA CYS A 121 14.03 16.41 -11.70
C CYS A 121 14.11 17.17 -10.37
N PRO A 122 14.03 16.46 -9.23
CA PRO A 122 14.43 17.01 -7.94
C PRO A 122 15.91 17.43 -7.97
N THR A 123 16.27 18.36 -7.08
CA THR A 123 17.67 18.72 -6.82
C THR A 123 18.49 17.51 -6.37
N ASP A 124 19.78 17.49 -6.70
CA ASP A 124 20.69 16.43 -6.29
C ASP A 124 20.63 16.20 -4.77
N ILE A 125 20.40 14.94 -4.37
CA ILE A 125 20.28 14.55 -2.97
C ILE A 125 21.69 14.24 -2.42
N ASP A 126 22.19 15.10 -1.53
CA ASP A 126 23.46 14.87 -0.83
C ASP A 126 23.28 13.89 0.35
N CYS A 127 23.88 12.71 0.22
CA CYS A 127 23.89 11.67 1.25
C CYS A 127 25.14 11.68 2.15
N GLY A 128 25.99 12.72 2.08
CA GLY A 128 27.26 12.79 2.82
C GLY A 128 27.10 12.58 4.32
N SER A 129 26.14 13.26 4.96
CA SER A 129 25.83 13.09 6.39
C SER A 129 25.13 11.76 6.68
N ALA A 130 24.17 11.35 5.84
CA ALA A 130 23.39 10.13 5.99
C ALA A 130 24.20 8.84 5.82
N SER A 131 25.30 8.89 5.06
CA SER A 131 26.22 7.75 4.86
C SER A 131 26.92 7.31 6.15
N LYS A 132 27.01 8.18 7.14
CA LYS A 132 27.63 7.92 8.45
C LYS A 132 26.62 7.93 9.60
N SER A 133 25.33 8.08 9.30
CA SER A 133 24.28 8.13 10.31
C SER A 133 23.92 6.72 10.77
N PRO A 134 23.80 6.46 12.08
CA PRO A 134 23.25 5.20 12.58
C PRO A 134 21.72 5.13 12.50
N TYR A 135 21.07 6.22 12.05
CA TYR A 135 19.61 6.38 11.99
C TYR A 135 19.14 6.71 10.58
N ARG A 136 18.00 6.11 10.23
CA ARG A 136 17.23 6.41 9.02
C ARG A 136 16.80 7.89 9.04
N SER A 137 16.78 8.52 7.87
CA SER A 137 15.99 9.73 7.70
C SER A 137 14.50 9.42 7.92
N ILE A 138 13.69 10.44 8.16
CA ILE A 138 12.25 10.24 8.37
C ILE A 138 11.50 9.96 7.06
N ASP A 139 12.02 10.48 5.94
CA ASP A 139 11.45 10.33 4.60
C ASP A 139 12.03 9.14 3.83
N GLY A 140 12.91 8.35 4.44
CA GLY A 140 13.55 7.18 3.81
C GLY A 140 14.68 7.48 2.81
N ARG A 141 14.95 8.75 2.48
CA ARG A 141 16.04 9.14 1.58
C ARG A 141 17.40 8.67 2.09
N CYS A 142 18.33 8.46 1.14
CA CYS A 142 19.69 8.01 1.41
C CYS A 142 19.78 6.66 2.14
N ASN A 143 18.73 5.83 2.10
CA ASN A 143 18.88 4.41 2.45
C ASN A 143 19.88 3.76 1.50
N ASN A 144 19.60 3.86 0.20
CA ASN A 144 20.54 3.52 -0.85
C ASN A 144 21.43 4.75 -1.16
N LEU A 145 22.75 4.58 -1.10
CA LEU A 145 23.70 5.68 -1.30
C LEU A 145 24.00 5.95 -2.79
N VAL A 146 23.67 5.01 -3.68
CA VAL A 146 23.83 5.14 -5.14
C VAL A 146 22.55 5.72 -5.76
N HIS A 147 21.39 5.31 -5.24
CA HIS A 147 20.06 5.76 -5.66
C HIS A 147 19.29 6.35 -4.46
N PRO A 148 19.57 7.61 -4.06
CA PRO A 148 19.07 8.17 -2.80
C PRO A 148 17.55 8.21 -2.60
N SER A 149 16.76 8.16 -3.68
CA SER A 149 15.30 8.17 -3.66
C SER A 149 14.67 6.78 -3.50
N TRP A 150 15.41 5.69 -3.71
CA TRP A 150 14.82 4.36 -3.70
C TRP A 150 14.24 4.00 -2.33
N GLY A 151 12.91 3.85 -2.29
CA GLY A 151 12.13 3.55 -1.08
C GLY A 151 11.78 4.77 -0.23
N ALA A 152 12.17 5.99 -0.66
CA ALA A 152 11.79 7.22 0.00
C ALA A 152 10.29 7.52 -0.16
N ALA A 153 9.76 8.37 0.71
CA ALA A 153 8.42 8.90 0.58
C ALA A 153 8.33 9.90 -0.60
N ILE A 154 7.14 10.00 -1.18
CA ILE A 154 6.81 10.93 -2.28
C ILE A 154 7.67 10.62 -3.51
N THR A 155 7.65 9.36 -3.91
CA THR A 155 8.32 8.86 -5.12
C THR A 155 7.34 8.06 -5.98
N PRO A 156 7.58 7.93 -7.28
CA PRO A 156 6.81 7.01 -8.12
C PRO A 156 6.97 5.56 -7.62
N GLN A 157 5.91 4.76 -7.75
CA GLN A 157 5.93 3.33 -7.47
C GLN A 157 6.60 2.59 -8.64
N PRO A 158 7.77 1.94 -8.45
CA PRO A 158 8.38 1.18 -9.52
C PRO A 158 7.57 -0.08 -9.83
N ARG A 159 7.90 -0.73 -10.96
CA ARG A 159 7.18 -1.92 -11.44
C ARG A 159 8.10 -3.11 -11.65
N TYR A 160 7.56 -4.32 -11.46
CA TYR A 160 8.20 -5.56 -11.92
C TYR A 160 7.95 -5.83 -13.40
N LEU A 161 6.78 -5.42 -13.91
CA LEU A 161 6.37 -5.53 -15.30
C LEU A 161 5.97 -4.15 -15.83
N PRO A 162 6.21 -3.84 -17.12
CA PRO A 162 5.74 -2.60 -17.74
C PRO A 162 4.23 -2.38 -17.55
N ALA A 163 3.79 -1.12 -17.55
CA ALA A 163 2.37 -0.78 -17.47
C ALA A 163 1.62 -1.19 -18.76
N GLU A 164 0.39 -1.67 -18.62
CA GLU A 164 -0.55 -1.93 -19.72
C GLU A 164 -1.74 -0.96 -19.62
N TYR A 165 -1.59 0.20 -20.28
CA TYR A 165 -2.67 1.17 -20.53
C TYR A 165 -3.29 0.95 -21.92
N ASP A 166 -4.57 1.28 -22.10
CA ASP A 166 -5.26 1.10 -23.40
C ASP A 166 -4.62 1.92 -24.53
N ASP A 167 -4.04 3.08 -24.21
CA ASP A 167 -3.28 3.95 -25.12
C ASP A 167 -1.75 3.77 -24.97
N GLY A 168 -1.29 2.82 -24.16
CA GLY A 168 0.13 2.65 -23.82
C GLY A 168 0.74 3.77 -22.96
N ILE A 169 -0.04 4.80 -22.58
CA ILE A 169 0.45 6.00 -21.91
C ILE A 169 -0.20 6.20 -20.54
N SER A 170 -1.53 6.33 -20.48
CA SER A 170 -2.24 6.77 -19.28
C SER A 170 -3.73 6.42 -19.23
N THR A 171 -4.32 5.97 -20.34
CA THR A 171 -5.75 5.64 -20.39
C THR A 171 -5.96 4.29 -19.69
N PRO A 172 -6.71 4.23 -18.57
CA PRO A 172 -6.89 3.02 -17.79
C PRO A 172 -7.32 1.83 -18.66
N ARG A 173 -6.88 0.63 -18.27
CA ARG A 173 -7.26 -0.60 -18.98
C ARG A 173 -8.77 -0.79 -18.93
N ASN A 174 -9.45 -0.71 -20.07
CA ASN A 174 -10.90 -0.90 -20.14
C ASN A 174 -11.33 -1.78 -21.33
N ARG A 175 -10.37 -2.29 -22.11
CA ARG A 175 -10.62 -3.19 -23.24
C ARG A 175 -9.98 -4.57 -23.04
N ALA A 176 -10.69 -5.58 -23.48
CA ALA A 176 -10.20 -6.95 -23.62
C ALA A 176 -9.26 -7.06 -24.83
N LYS A 177 -8.48 -8.15 -24.91
CA LYS A 177 -7.54 -8.39 -26.02
C LYS A 177 -8.23 -8.47 -27.40
N ASN A 178 -9.52 -8.84 -27.44
CA ASN A 178 -10.33 -8.84 -28.67
C ASN A 178 -10.94 -7.46 -29.03
N GLY A 179 -10.65 -6.41 -28.24
CA GLY A 179 -11.14 -5.05 -28.43
C GLY A 179 -12.50 -4.74 -27.79
N SER A 180 -13.22 -5.74 -27.27
CA SER A 180 -14.47 -5.53 -26.54
C SER A 180 -14.22 -4.83 -25.19
N PRO A 181 -15.24 -4.21 -24.58
CA PRO A 181 -15.11 -3.68 -23.23
C PRO A 181 -14.85 -4.78 -22.21
N LEU A 182 -13.99 -4.52 -21.22
CA LEU A 182 -13.88 -5.39 -20.05
C LEU A 182 -15.18 -5.38 -19.24
N PRO A 183 -15.51 -6.47 -18.53
CA PRO A 183 -16.66 -6.48 -17.62
C PRO A 183 -16.50 -5.39 -16.55
N SER A 184 -17.63 -4.80 -16.14
CA SER A 184 -17.66 -3.86 -15.02
C SER A 184 -17.05 -4.51 -13.77
N PRO A 185 -16.20 -3.79 -13.01
CA PRO A 185 -15.71 -4.24 -11.71
C PRO A 185 -16.82 -4.67 -10.75
N ARG A 186 -17.97 -3.97 -10.75
CA ARG A 186 -19.11 -4.33 -9.90
C ARG A 186 -19.77 -5.63 -10.38
N ARG A 187 -19.86 -5.85 -11.69
CA ARG A 187 -20.33 -7.14 -12.24
C ARG A 187 -19.41 -8.29 -11.83
N ILE A 188 -18.09 -8.09 -11.86
CA ILE A 188 -17.14 -9.09 -11.34
C ILE A 188 -17.40 -9.31 -9.84
N SER A 189 -17.53 -8.24 -9.05
CA SER A 189 -17.78 -8.34 -7.60
C SER A 189 -19.07 -9.13 -7.27
N ASN A 190 -20.16 -8.90 -7.99
CA ASN A 190 -21.42 -9.61 -7.77
C ASN A 190 -21.35 -11.12 -8.03
N ASN A 191 -20.50 -11.54 -8.97
CA ASN A 191 -20.45 -12.94 -9.42
C ASN A 191 -19.27 -13.71 -8.84
N LEU A 192 -18.13 -13.02 -8.63
CA LEU A 192 -16.91 -13.62 -8.11
C LEU A 192 -16.75 -13.37 -6.62
N PHE A 193 -17.01 -12.15 -6.13
CA PHE A 193 -16.73 -11.72 -4.75
C PHE A 193 -17.85 -11.91 -3.73
N ARG A 194 -19.03 -12.33 -4.20
CA ARG A 194 -20.16 -12.58 -3.32
C ARG A 194 -20.05 -13.96 -2.66
N ALA A 195 -20.15 -14.00 -1.33
CA ALA A 195 -20.20 -15.25 -0.60
C ALA A 195 -21.56 -15.97 -0.78
N PRO A 196 -21.60 -17.29 -0.98
CA PRO A 196 -22.84 -18.05 -0.98
C PRO A 196 -23.60 -17.90 0.34
N GLY A 197 -24.86 -17.46 0.28
CA GLY A 197 -25.66 -17.20 1.47
C GLY A 197 -25.18 -16.00 2.30
N ASP A 198 -24.33 -15.14 1.73
CA ASP A 198 -23.77 -13.93 2.33
C ASP A 198 -22.98 -14.20 3.64
N CYS A 199 -22.34 -15.38 3.73
CA CYS A 199 -21.44 -15.79 4.83
C CYS A 199 -20.08 -16.21 4.29
N THR A 200 -19.00 -15.50 4.62
CA THR A 200 -17.65 -15.91 4.21
C THR A 200 -17.11 -17.08 5.04
N GLU A 201 -16.19 -17.84 4.46
CA GLU A 201 -15.58 -18.97 5.15
C GLU A 201 -14.55 -18.55 6.21
N THR A 202 -14.64 -19.14 7.39
CA THR A 202 -13.69 -18.92 8.48
C THR A 202 -12.39 -19.71 8.26
N ASP A 203 -11.25 -19.08 8.56
CA ASP A 203 -9.95 -19.74 8.69
C ASP A 203 -9.80 -20.32 10.11
N HIS A 204 -9.68 -21.64 10.20
CA HIS A 204 -9.56 -22.33 11.49
C HIS A 204 -8.14 -22.42 12.05
N ALA A 205 -7.13 -21.98 11.29
CA ALA A 205 -5.73 -21.98 11.73
C ALA A 205 -5.29 -20.60 12.23
N ARG A 206 -5.80 -19.52 11.64
CA ARG A 206 -5.31 -18.15 11.84
C ARG A 206 -6.26 -17.27 12.64
N THR A 207 -5.70 -16.37 13.43
CA THR A 207 -6.47 -15.36 14.17
C THR A 207 -6.68 -14.10 13.33
N LEU A 208 -7.59 -13.23 13.77
CA LEU A 208 -7.76 -11.89 13.20
C LEU A 208 -6.50 -11.02 13.27
N MET A 209 -5.49 -11.40 14.07
CA MET A 209 -4.20 -10.70 14.08
C MET A 209 -3.51 -10.74 12.71
N VAL A 210 -3.74 -11.76 11.87
CA VAL A 210 -3.22 -11.78 10.49
C VAL A 210 -3.78 -10.62 9.67
N MET A 211 -5.09 -10.36 9.77
CA MET A 211 -5.73 -9.22 9.12
C MET A 211 -5.24 -7.88 9.70
N ALA A 212 -5.27 -7.74 11.03
CA ALA A 212 -4.92 -6.48 11.70
C ALA A 212 -3.45 -6.10 11.52
N TRP A 213 -2.53 -7.07 11.56
CA TRP A 213 -1.11 -6.85 11.31
C TRP A 213 -0.82 -6.59 9.83
N GLY A 214 -1.48 -7.33 8.93
CA GLY A 214 -1.34 -7.15 7.48
C GLY A 214 -1.66 -5.71 7.06
N GLN A 215 -2.79 -5.17 7.54
CA GLN A 215 -3.16 -3.77 7.29
C GLN A 215 -2.16 -2.79 7.92
N PHE A 216 -1.73 -3.02 9.17
CA PHE A 216 -0.77 -2.14 9.85
C PHE A 216 0.58 -2.06 9.12
N ILE A 217 1.06 -3.18 8.57
CA ILE A 217 2.29 -3.23 7.77
C ILE A 217 2.07 -2.66 6.36
N ASP A 218 0.92 -2.89 5.71
CA ASP A 218 0.59 -2.22 4.45
C ASP A 218 0.71 -0.69 4.61
N HIS A 219 0.18 -0.17 5.72
CA HIS A 219 0.20 1.25 6.03
C HIS A 219 1.58 1.79 6.40
N ASP A 220 2.57 0.93 6.64
CA ASP A 220 3.99 1.30 6.78
C ASP A 220 4.73 1.31 5.42
N LEU A 221 4.18 0.63 4.41
CA LEU A 221 4.84 0.37 3.12
C LEU A 221 4.28 1.19 1.96
N THR A 222 2.98 1.50 1.99
CA THR A 222 2.30 2.14 0.88
C THR A 222 1.17 3.07 1.30
N HIS A 223 1.12 4.21 0.61
CA HIS A 223 -0.04 5.09 0.59
C HIS A 223 -0.11 5.79 -0.76
N THR A 224 -1.12 5.47 -1.55
CA THR A 224 -1.30 6.08 -2.89
C THR A 224 -2.32 7.22 -2.80
N PRO A 225 -1.92 8.47 -3.06
CA PRO A 225 -2.85 9.59 -3.08
C PRO A 225 -3.72 9.58 -4.34
N THR A 226 -4.94 10.11 -4.23
CA THR A 226 -5.80 10.41 -5.39
C THR A 226 -5.65 11.85 -5.87
N MET A 227 -6.13 12.13 -7.08
CA MET A 227 -6.25 13.51 -7.57
C MET A 227 -7.29 14.29 -6.73
N LYS A 228 -7.05 15.59 -6.54
CA LYS A 228 -7.91 16.48 -5.73
C LYS A 228 -8.61 17.54 -6.59
N GLY A 229 -9.78 17.97 -6.14
CA GLY A 229 -10.44 19.17 -6.64
C GLY A 229 -9.77 20.46 -6.14
N ASP A 230 -10.21 21.60 -6.66
CA ASP A 230 -9.73 22.89 -6.18
C ASP A 230 -10.07 23.09 -4.68
N GLY A 231 -9.14 23.67 -3.92
CA GLY A 231 -9.28 23.81 -2.47
C GLY A 231 -9.41 22.49 -1.70
N GLU A 232 -8.86 21.41 -2.25
CA GLU A 232 -8.74 20.10 -1.59
C GLU A 232 -10.07 19.40 -1.29
N VAL A 233 -11.11 19.70 -2.08
CA VAL A 233 -12.38 18.97 -2.01
C VAL A 233 -12.33 17.68 -2.86
N PRO A 234 -13.12 16.64 -2.51
CA PRO A 234 -13.31 15.46 -3.35
C PRO A 234 -13.87 15.84 -4.72
N ILE A 235 -13.36 15.15 -5.73
CA ILE A 235 -13.84 15.25 -7.11
C ILE A 235 -15.11 14.39 -7.28
N THR A 236 -16.15 14.97 -7.88
CA THR A 236 -17.39 14.26 -8.25
C THR A 236 -17.24 13.63 -9.64
N CYS A 237 -17.30 12.30 -9.73
CA CYS A 237 -17.17 11.54 -10.98
C CYS A 237 -18.49 10.90 -11.43
N CYS A 238 -19.53 10.96 -10.60
CA CYS A 238 -20.87 10.49 -10.89
C CYS A 238 -21.88 11.64 -10.99
N GLY A 239 -22.84 11.52 -11.91
CA GLY A 239 -23.93 12.49 -12.09
C GLY A 239 -23.98 13.16 -13.48
N GLU A 240 -24.87 14.13 -13.62
CA GLU A 240 -24.99 14.93 -14.85
C GLU A 240 -23.87 15.99 -14.92
N ASN A 241 -23.40 16.32 -16.13
CA ASN A 241 -22.36 17.33 -16.39
C ASN A 241 -20.96 17.03 -15.81
N VAL A 242 -20.67 15.77 -15.44
CA VAL A 242 -19.33 15.33 -15.01
C VAL A 242 -18.66 14.37 -16.00
N GLN A 243 -19.16 14.29 -17.25
CA GLN A 243 -18.55 13.47 -18.29
C GLN A 243 -17.18 14.03 -18.74
N ASN A 244 -16.33 13.14 -19.26
CA ASN A 244 -15.03 13.48 -19.89
C ASN A 244 -13.98 14.14 -18.98
N ARG A 245 -14.11 13.98 -17.66
CA ARG A 245 -13.10 14.44 -16.68
C ARG A 245 -11.90 13.47 -16.67
N PRO A 246 -10.67 13.86 -17.03
CA PRO A 246 -9.51 12.95 -17.09
C PRO A 246 -9.12 12.27 -15.76
N GLN A 247 -9.49 12.89 -14.64
CA GLN A 247 -9.28 12.40 -13.27
C GLN A 247 -10.33 11.36 -12.83
N CYS A 248 -11.42 11.22 -13.58
CA CYS A 248 -12.53 10.35 -13.23
C CYS A 248 -12.44 9.03 -13.98
N PHE A 249 -12.71 7.94 -13.25
CA PHE A 249 -12.87 6.62 -13.85
C PHE A 249 -13.96 5.85 -13.09
N PRO A 250 -15.22 6.35 -13.11
CA PRO A 250 -16.30 5.79 -12.30
C PRO A 250 -16.57 4.33 -12.65
N ILE A 251 -17.00 3.56 -11.65
CA ILE A 251 -17.36 2.16 -11.82
C ILE A 251 -18.81 2.10 -12.31
N SER A 252 -19.05 1.57 -13.50
CA SER A 252 -20.41 1.38 -14.01
C SER A 252 -21.14 0.30 -13.20
N ILE A 253 -22.34 0.61 -12.73
CA ILE A 253 -23.18 -0.34 -12.00
C ILE A 253 -24.15 -0.99 -13.00
N PRO A 254 -24.25 -2.33 -13.06
CA PRO A 254 -25.20 -3.01 -13.93
C PRO A 254 -26.66 -2.64 -13.60
N SER A 255 -27.53 -2.56 -14.60
CA SER A 255 -28.96 -2.28 -14.36
C SER A 255 -29.69 -3.39 -13.60
N ASP A 256 -29.10 -4.57 -13.54
CA ASP A 256 -29.56 -5.74 -12.79
C ASP A 256 -28.80 -5.94 -11.46
N ASP A 257 -28.13 -4.90 -10.94
CA ASP A 257 -27.44 -4.97 -9.66
C ASP A 257 -28.43 -5.26 -8.51
N PRO A 258 -28.12 -6.21 -7.61
CA PRO A 258 -29.04 -6.59 -6.55
C PRO A 258 -29.06 -5.60 -5.36
N HIS A 259 -28.11 -4.68 -5.28
CA HIS A 259 -27.94 -3.81 -4.11
C HIS A 259 -27.94 -2.32 -4.47
N PHE A 260 -27.23 -1.92 -5.54
CA PHE A 260 -27.11 -0.51 -5.91
C PHE A 260 -28.10 -0.13 -7.02
N ASP A 261 -28.98 0.83 -6.73
CA ASP A 261 -29.92 1.40 -7.72
C ASP A 261 -29.31 2.49 -8.63
N ASP A 262 -28.10 2.96 -8.31
CA ASP A 262 -27.40 3.99 -9.09
C ASP A 262 -26.78 3.37 -10.35
N SER A 263 -26.50 4.18 -11.38
CA SER A 263 -25.82 3.72 -12.59
C SER A 263 -24.29 3.76 -12.51
N CYS A 264 -23.74 4.43 -11.48
CA CYS A 264 -22.31 4.53 -11.28
C CYS A 264 -21.93 4.65 -9.80
N MET A 265 -20.73 4.16 -9.50
CA MET A 265 -20.06 4.34 -8.23
C MET A 265 -18.83 5.24 -8.40
N GLU A 266 -18.66 6.16 -7.45
CA GLU A 266 -17.63 7.19 -7.47
C GLU A 266 -16.21 6.60 -7.47
N PHE A 267 -15.36 7.05 -8.39
CA PHE A 267 -13.96 6.64 -8.43
C PHE A 267 -13.09 7.73 -9.06
N VAL A 268 -12.14 8.22 -8.27
CA VAL A 268 -11.11 9.18 -8.68
C VAL A 268 -9.79 8.43 -8.87
N ARG A 269 -9.13 8.72 -9.99
CA ARG A 269 -7.84 8.14 -10.35
C ARG A 269 -6.74 8.53 -9.37
N SER A 270 -5.78 7.63 -9.21
CA SER A 270 -4.57 7.88 -8.42
C SER A 270 -3.78 9.04 -9.01
N ALA A 271 -3.13 9.82 -8.15
CA ALA A 271 -2.31 10.94 -8.59
C ALA A 271 -1.15 10.46 -9.48
N PRO A 272 -1.00 11.00 -10.71
CA PRO A 272 0.05 10.58 -11.62
C PRO A 272 1.43 11.07 -11.19
N SER A 273 2.47 10.38 -11.63
CA SER A 273 3.87 10.80 -11.54
C SER A 273 4.58 10.45 -12.84
N PRO A 274 5.62 11.21 -13.25
CA PRO A 274 6.55 10.72 -14.26
C PRO A 274 7.31 9.49 -13.73
N PRO A 275 7.78 8.58 -14.61
CA PRO A 275 8.69 7.50 -14.23
C PRO A 275 10.09 7.99 -13.85
N GLY A 276 10.96 7.05 -13.46
CA GLY A 276 12.39 7.32 -13.21
C GLY A 276 12.62 8.34 -12.10
N ASP A 277 12.10 8.07 -10.89
CA ASP A 277 12.15 8.97 -9.74
C ASP A 277 11.45 10.33 -9.98
N GLY A 278 10.50 10.39 -10.94
CA GLY A 278 9.78 11.61 -11.30
C GLY A 278 10.47 12.44 -12.38
N CYS A 279 11.51 11.90 -13.03
CA CYS A 279 12.39 12.64 -13.92
C CYS A 279 12.35 12.24 -15.40
N GLN A 280 11.69 11.14 -15.75
CA GLN A 280 11.75 10.57 -17.10
C GLN A 280 10.42 10.75 -17.83
N LEU A 281 10.48 10.88 -19.16
CA LEU A 281 9.28 10.74 -19.98
C LEU A 281 8.94 9.26 -20.15
N GLY A 282 7.70 8.91 -19.85
CA GLY A 282 7.19 7.56 -20.07
C GLY A 282 5.76 7.39 -19.57
N PRO A 283 5.22 6.16 -19.61
CA PRO A 283 3.86 5.88 -19.20
C PRO A 283 3.61 6.30 -17.75
N GLN A 284 2.35 6.58 -17.43
CA GLN A 284 1.94 7.08 -16.14
C GLN A 284 2.37 6.12 -15.01
N GLU A 285 3.05 6.68 -14.00
CA GLU A 285 3.26 6.03 -12.71
C GLU A 285 2.37 6.63 -11.63
N GLN A 286 2.22 5.95 -10.51
CA GLN A 286 1.50 6.43 -9.33
C GLN A 286 2.47 6.71 -8.19
N ILE A 287 2.08 7.61 -7.27
CA ILE A 287 2.93 8.05 -6.17
C ILE A 287 2.75 7.13 -4.97
N ASN A 288 3.85 6.80 -4.27
CA ASN A 288 3.81 6.39 -2.87
C ASN A 288 4.18 7.60 -1.99
N GLN A 289 3.26 8.09 -1.15
CA GLN A 289 3.48 9.29 -0.33
C GLN A 289 4.03 9.01 1.08
N ILE A 290 4.37 7.75 1.36
CA ILE A 290 5.08 7.30 2.56
C ILE A 290 6.30 6.47 2.17
N THR A 291 7.18 6.20 3.13
CA THR A 291 8.37 5.37 2.85
C THR A 291 7.96 3.94 2.49
N SER A 292 8.82 3.23 1.78
CA SER A 292 8.59 1.81 1.48
C SER A 292 9.21 0.88 2.52
N PHE A 293 9.86 1.38 3.58
CA PHE A 293 10.56 0.52 4.52
C PHE A 293 9.64 0.08 5.65
N ILE A 294 9.89 -1.11 6.22
CA ILE A 294 9.33 -1.48 7.52
C ILE A 294 10.19 -0.78 8.58
N ASP A 295 9.87 0.47 8.86
CA ASP A 295 10.63 1.37 9.72
C ASP A 295 9.78 2.09 10.77
N GLY A 296 8.49 1.78 10.84
CA GLY A 296 7.55 2.36 11.78
C GLY A 296 7.07 3.76 11.37
N GLY A 297 7.09 4.10 10.09
CA GLY A 297 6.38 5.25 9.51
C GLY A 297 4.92 5.37 9.98
N SER A 298 4.20 4.27 10.17
CA SER A 298 2.86 4.26 10.81
C SER A 298 2.84 4.87 12.23
N VAL A 299 3.96 4.82 12.94
CA VAL A 299 4.13 5.36 14.29
C VAL A 299 4.75 6.76 14.25
N TYR A 300 5.75 6.98 13.40
CA TYR A 300 6.62 8.17 13.43
C TYR A 300 6.31 9.22 12.34
N GLY A 301 5.53 8.85 11.32
CA GLY A 301 5.30 9.63 10.11
C GLY A 301 6.42 9.47 9.09
N SER A 302 6.19 10.03 7.90
CA SER A 302 7.18 10.04 6.80
C SER A 302 7.64 11.44 6.41
N SER A 303 7.33 12.45 7.22
CA SER A 303 7.82 13.82 7.05
C SER A 303 8.38 14.37 8.35
N LYS A 304 9.25 15.37 8.23
CA LYS A 304 9.84 16.02 9.40
C LYS A 304 8.79 16.75 10.22
N GLU A 305 7.82 17.43 9.58
CA GLU A 305 6.75 18.11 10.33
C GLU A 305 5.96 17.09 11.17
N LYS A 306 5.55 15.96 10.58
CA LYS A 306 4.75 14.96 11.29
C LYS A 306 5.51 14.33 12.47
N MET A 307 6.80 14.03 12.27
CA MET A 307 7.65 13.50 13.32
C MET A 307 7.81 14.49 14.49
N GLU A 308 8.01 15.78 14.22
CA GLU A 308 8.12 16.80 15.27
C GLU A 308 6.78 17.05 15.98
N GLU A 309 5.67 16.96 15.26
CA GLU A 309 4.31 17.04 15.83
C GLU A 309 4.07 15.92 16.85
N LEU A 310 4.42 14.67 16.51
CA LEU A 310 4.14 13.50 17.33
C LEU A 310 5.16 13.27 18.47
N LYS A 311 6.33 13.90 18.40
CA LYS A 311 7.42 13.73 19.37
C LYS A 311 7.29 14.70 20.55
N ASN A 312 7.54 14.21 21.76
CA ASN A 312 7.84 15.05 22.90
C ASN A 312 9.36 15.34 22.93
N THR A 313 9.73 16.59 22.64
CA THR A 313 11.14 17.01 22.53
C THR A 313 11.91 16.89 23.83
N ASP A 314 11.22 17.05 24.97
CA ASP A 314 11.85 17.14 26.28
C ASP A 314 12.16 15.76 26.84
N THR A 315 11.31 14.77 26.53
CA THR A 315 11.46 13.39 27.02
C THR A 315 11.96 12.42 25.96
N GLY A 316 11.90 12.77 24.67
CA GLY A 316 12.22 11.83 23.59
C GLY A 316 11.20 10.71 23.45
N GLN A 317 10.06 10.78 24.14
CA GLN A 317 8.91 9.90 23.99
C GLN A 317 8.00 10.40 22.86
N MET A 318 7.07 9.56 22.43
CA MET A 318 5.92 9.97 21.64
C MET A 318 4.90 10.69 22.53
N ARG A 319 4.23 11.70 21.99
CA ARG A 319 3.12 12.37 22.66
C ARG A 319 1.95 11.41 22.82
N THR A 320 1.27 11.53 23.95
CA THR A 320 0.06 10.77 24.28
C THR A 320 -0.97 11.68 24.93
N SER A 321 -2.22 11.26 24.92
CA SER A 321 -3.34 11.88 25.62
C SER A 321 -3.63 11.15 26.94
N PRO A 322 -4.54 11.65 27.81
CA PRO A 322 -4.90 10.96 29.05
C PRO A 322 -5.29 9.49 28.83
N GLY A 323 -4.89 8.60 29.74
CA GLY A 323 -5.06 7.15 29.56
C GLY A 323 -3.97 6.49 28.70
N ASP A 324 -2.88 7.22 28.41
CA ASP A 324 -1.80 6.77 27.53
C ASP A 324 -2.36 6.32 26.18
N LEU A 325 -3.26 7.16 25.64
CA LEU A 325 -3.89 7.02 24.32
C LEU A 325 -3.13 7.84 23.28
N LEU A 326 -3.43 7.63 22.00
CA LEU A 326 -2.89 8.47 20.93
C LEU A 326 -3.32 9.94 21.13
N PRO A 327 -2.50 10.92 20.72
CA PRO A 327 -2.88 12.33 20.82
C PRO A 327 -4.09 12.63 19.92
N PRO A 328 -4.89 13.66 20.23
CA PRO A 328 -5.95 14.11 19.35
C PRO A 328 -5.39 14.67 18.04
N ALA A 329 -6.06 14.41 16.93
CA ALA A 329 -5.81 15.05 15.65
C ALA A 329 -6.42 16.45 15.65
N VAL A 330 -5.81 17.35 14.87
CA VAL A 330 -6.35 18.70 14.65
C VAL A 330 -7.53 18.67 13.67
N ASP A 331 -7.62 17.62 12.85
CA ASP A 331 -8.56 17.52 11.73
C ASP A 331 -9.65 16.44 11.97
N ASP A 332 -10.88 16.74 11.56
CA ASP A 332 -12.07 15.88 11.71
C ASP A 332 -12.14 14.78 10.62
N THR A 333 -11.18 13.86 10.63
CA THR A 333 -11.15 12.71 9.71
C THR A 333 -12.01 11.52 10.18
N CYS A 334 -12.61 11.63 11.36
CA CYS A 334 -13.36 10.58 12.03
C CYS A 334 -14.77 11.02 12.44
N GLU A 335 -15.58 10.08 12.93
CA GLU A 335 -16.91 10.32 13.46
C GLU A 335 -16.87 10.40 14.98
N SER A 336 -17.24 11.56 15.53
CA SER A 336 -17.41 11.74 16.98
C SER A 336 -18.78 11.23 17.41
N SER A 337 -18.81 10.30 18.38
CA SER A 337 -20.05 9.74 18.94
C SER A 337 -20.38 10.29 20.33
N ALA A 338 -19.45 10.97 20.99
CA ALA A 338 -19.58 11.56 22.32
C ALA A 338 -18.72 12.82 22.48
N GLU A 339 -19.06 13.71 23.42
CA GLU A 339 -18.31 14.96 23.67
C GLU A 339 -16.83 14.74 24.04
N THR A 340 -16.51 13.60 24.63
CA THR A 340 -15.14 13.21 25.00
C THR A 340 -14.39 12.51 23.88
N ASP A 341 -15.04 12.24 22.75
CA ASP A 341 -14.40 11.58 21.63
C ASP A 341 -13.49 12.55 20.86
N PHE A 342 -12.43 11.99 20.27
CA PHE A 342 -11.53 12.72 19.39
C PHE A 342 -10.95 11.77 18.34
N CYS A 343 -10.67 12.32 17.16
CA CYS A 343 -9.91 11.59 16.15
C CYS A 343 -8.49 11.36 16.63
N GLN A 344 -7.98 10.14 16.49
CA GLN A 344 -6.63 9.81 16.91
C GLN A 344 -5.62 10.33 15.89
N ASN A 345 -4.43 10.69 16.39
CA ASN A 345 -3.32 11.18 15.59
C ASN A 345 -2.11 10.25 15.70
N ALA A 346 -1.56 9.84 14.56
CA ALA A 346 -0.42 8.93 14.45
C ALA A 346 0.44 9.28 13.24
N GLY A 347 1.45 8.45 12.95
CA GLY A 347 2.34 8.62 11.80
C GLY A 347 1.66 8.47 10.45
N ASP A 348 0.63 7.61 10.36
CA ASP A 348 -0.20 7.43 9.17
C ASP A 348 -1.61 8.03 9.38
N LEU A 349 -2.16 8.64 8.33
CA LEU A 349 -3.44 9.35 8.41
C LEU A 349 -4.66 8.43 8.45
N ARG A 350 -4.50 7.15 8.10
CA ARG A 350 -5.57 6.15 8.10
C ARG A 350 -5.78 5.51 9.46
N VAL A 351 -5.10 5.98 10.51
CA VAL A 351 -5.17 5.43 11.89
C VAL A 351 -6.60 5.24 12.41
N ASN A 352 -7.53 6.11 12.02
CA ASN A 352 -8.93 6.04 12.45
C ASN A 352 -9.82 5.15 11.57
N GLU A 353 -9.29 4.54 10.49
CA GLU A 353 -10.10 3.77 9.52
C GLU A 353 -10.93 2.68 10.21
N ILE A 354 -10.29 1.85 11.04
CA ILE A 354 -10.97 0.86 11.88
C ILE A 354 -10.27 0.72 13.25
N PRO A 355 -11.00 0.32 14.31
CA PRO A 355 -10.44 0.18 15.67
C PRO A 355 -9.24 -0.77 15.79
N SER A 356 -9.19 -1.88 15.06
CA SER A 356 -8.05 -2.81 15.11
C SER A 356 -6.75 -2.16 14.65
N LEU A 357 -6.82 -1.29 13.63
CA LEU A 357 -5.69 -0.51 13.14
C LEU A 357 -5.24 0.51 14.19
N GLY A 358 -6.16 1.33 14.70
CA GLY A 358 -5.88 2.31 15.76
C GLY A 358 -5.27 1.67 17.02
N GLY A 359 -5.71 0.46 17.37
CA GLY A 359 -5.13 -0.35 18.44
C GLY A 359 -3.66 -0.73 18.21
N ASN A 360 -3.29 -1.12 16.98
CA ASN A 360 -1.90 -1.41 16.63
C ASN A 360 -1.02 -0.16 16.59
N HIS A 361 -1.53 0.99 16.14
CA HIS A 361 -0.81 2.26 16.26
C HIS A 361 -0.51 2.59 17.73
N LEU A 362 -1.51 2.45 18.60
CA LEU A 362 -1.35 2.69 20.02
C LEU A 362 -0.35 1.72 20.67
N LEU A 363 -0.41 0.44 20.31
CA LEU A 363 0.51 -0.60 20.79
C LEU A 363 1.98 -0.18 20.66
N PHE A 364 2.37 0.32 19.48
CA PHE A 364 3.76 0.69 19.21
C PHE A 364 4.15 2.08 19.73
N VAL A 365 3.20 2.99 19.92
CA VAL A 365 3.44 4.24 20.68
C VAL A 365 3.77 3.93 22.14
N ARG A 366 2.99 3.03 22.77
CA ARG A 366 3.26 2.57 24.15
C ARG A 366 4.60 1.84 24.25
N GLU A 367 4.90 0.95 23.31
CA GLU A 367 6.18 0.23 23.30
C GLU A 367 7.36 1.19 23.11
N HIS A 368 7.24 2.20 22.24
CA HIS A 368 8.28 3.24 22.12
C HIS A 368 8.51 3.96 23.46
N ASN A 369 7.44 4.41 24.12
CA ASN A 369 7.54 5.14 25.38
C ASN A 369 8.14 4.29 26.51
N ARG A 370 7.81 2.99 26.54
CA ARG A 370 8.41 2.00 27.44
C ARG A 370 9.90 1.85 27.18
N ILE A 371 10.30 1.66 25.91
CA ILE A 371 11.70 1.55 25.50
C ILE A 371 12.51 2.79 25.89
N VAL A 372 11.98 4.00 25.66
CA VAL A 372 12.64 5.26 26.08
C VAL A 372 12.85 5.28 27.59
N GLY A 373 11.86 4.82 28.37
CA GLY A 373 11.96 4.69 29.82
C GLY A 373 13.09 3.76 30.26
N GLU A 374 13.19 2.57 29.64
CA GLU A 374 14.25 1.60 29.95
C GLU A 374 15.63 2.07 29.50
N LEU A 375 15.74 2.66 28.30
CA LEU A 375 16.99 3.24 27.80
C LEU A 375 17.50 4.35 28.71
N ARG A 376 16.62 5.21 29.23
CA ARG A 376 17.01 6.28 30.17
C ARG A 376 17.63 5.72 31.46
N LYS A 377 17.16 4.57 31.97
CA LYS A 377 17.72 3.94 33.18
C LYS A 377 19.15 3.45 32.95
N VAL A 378 19.44 2.91 31.77
CA VAL A 378 20.77 2.34 31.45
C VAL A 378 21.72 3.36 30.81
N GLN A 379 21.21 4.42 30.20
CA GLN A 379 21.94 5.49 29.53
C GLN A 379 21.48 6.89 30.02
N PRO A 380 21.73 7.25 31.28
CA PRO A 380 21.21 8.49 31.88
C PRO A 380 21.79 9.77 31.27
N LYS A 381 22.87 9.68 30.48
CA LYS A 381 23.53 10.83 29.82
C LYS A 381 23.05 11.08 28.39
N TRP A 382 22.22 10.19 27.82
CA TRP A 382 21.71 10.39 26.47
C TRP A 382 20.70 11.55 26.43
N SER A 383 20.80 12.38 25.40
CA SER A 383 19.81 13.41 25.15
C SER A 383 18.46 12.79 24.76
N SER A 384 17.38 13.56 24.92
CA SER A 384 16.03 13.17 24.51
C SER A 384 15.96 12.81 23.02
N LEU A 385 16.70 13.53 22.17
CA LEU A 385 16.83 13.18 20.75
C LEU A 385 17.51 11.82 20.53
N LYS A 386 18.58 11.52 21.27
CA LYS A 386 19.29 10.24 21.18
C LYS A 386 18.39 9.09 21.66
N LEU A 387 17.66 9.28 22.76
CA LEU A 387 16.69 8.32 23.27
C LEU A 387 15.59 8.03 22.25
N TYR A 388 15.01 9.07 21.66
CA TYR A 388 13.99 8.95 20.61
C TYR A 388 14.50 8.14 19.42
N GLN A 389 15.67 8.48 18.89
CA GLN A 389 16.22 7.81 17.70
C GLN A 389 16.60 6.35 17.97
N GLU A 390 17.13 6.03 19.15
CA GLU A 390 17.43 4.64 19.54
C GLU A 390 16.15 3.83 19.75
N ALA A 391 15.12 4.40 20.39
CA ALA A 391 13.83 3.75 20.54
C ALA A 391 13.15 3.52 19.18
N ARG A 392 13.13 4.53 18.29
CA ARG A 392 12.66 4.38 16.90
C ARG A 392 13.40 3.27 16.15
N LYS A 393 14.73 3.20 16.29
CA LYS A 393 15.55 2.15 15.68
C LYS A 393 15.18 0.75 16.21
N ILE A 394 14.95 0.61 17.51
CA ILE A 394 14.51 -0.67 18.12
C ILE A 394 13.10 -1.04 17.65
N ILE A 395 12.17 -0.09 17.59
CA ILE A 395 10.81 -0.34 17.10
C ILE A 395 10.82 -0.81 15.65
N GLY A 396 11.57 -0.15 14.76
CA GLY A 396 11.75 -0.63 13.38
C GLY A 396 12.29 -2.07 13.32
N ALA A 397 13.24 -2.41 14.20
CA ALA A 397 13.76 -3.77 14.31
C ALA A 397 12.73 -4.78 14.82
N LEU A 398 11.87 -4.40 15.77
CA LEU A 398 10.78 -5.24 16.27
C LEU A 398 9.71 -5.47 15.20
N LEU A 399 9.35 -4.45 14.43
CA LEU A 399 8.43 -4.58 13.30
C LEU A 399 9.00 -5.54 12.23
N GLN A 400 10.30 -5.43 11.92
CA GLN A 400 11.00 -6.34 11.01
C GLN A 400 11.07 -7.78 11.59
N GLN A 401 11.37 -7.92 12.87
CA GLN A 401 11.43 -9.22 13.57
C GLN A 401 10.08 -9.93 13.55
N VAL A 402 8.99 -9.25 13.93
CA VAL A 402 7.64 -9.83 13.93
C VAL A 402 7.17 -10.12 12.51
N THR A 403 7.36 -9.19 11.57
CA THR A 403 6.87 -9.36 10.20
C THR A 403 7.54 -10.56 9.52
N TYR A 404 8.86 -10.68 9.57
CA TYR A 404 9.56 -11.78 8.89
C TYR A 404 9.62 -13.08 9.70
N GLY A 405 9.53 -12.98 11.03
CA GLY A 405 9.64 -14.11 11.95
C GLY A 405 8.31 -14.79 12.29
N GLU A 406 7.20 -14.07 12.19
CA GLU A 406 5.88 -14.53 12.66
C GLU A 406 4.79 -14.33 11.58
N PHE A 407 4.62 -13.12 11.02
CA PHE A 407 3.56 -12.83 10.05
C PHE A 407 3.78 -13.48 8.67
N LEU A 408 4.95 -13.29 8.03
CA LEU A 408 5.21 -13.94 6.73
C LEU A 408 5.08 -15.47 6.81
N PRO A 409 5.56 -16.15 7.87
CA PRO A 409 5.28 -17.57 8.08
C PRO A 409 3.82 -17.94 8.30
N SER A 410 2.94 -17.01 8.70
CA SER A 410 1.50 -17.30 8.77
C SER A 410 0.83 -17.23 7.40
N ILE A 411 1.37 -16.48 6.43
CA ILE A 411 0.74 -16.28 5.11
C ILE A 411 1.45 -16.98 3.94
N LEU A 412 2.74 -17.32 4.06
CA LEU A 412 3.52 -18.00 3.03
C LEU A 412 3.90 -19.42 3.45
N SER A 413 4.04 -20.31 2.46
CA SER A 413 4.51 -21.66 2.72
C SER A 413 5.97 -21.66 3.19
N LYS A 414 6.39 -22.72 3.90
CA LYS A 414 7.80 -22.89 4.30
C LYS A 414 8.75 -22.87 3.11
N GLN A 415 8.31 -23.41 1.97
CA GLN A 415 9.09 -23.46 0.74
C GLN A 415 9.28 -22.06 0.14
N ASP A 416 8.24 -21.23 0.13
CA ASP A 416 8.33 -19.86 -0.39
C ASP A 416 9.24 -18.98 0.47
N LEU A 417 9.17 -19.12 1.80
CA LEU A 417 10.09 -18.43 2.70
C LEU A 417 11.56 -18.77 2.41
N GLU A 418 11.85 -20.01 2.01
CA GLU A 418 13.20 -20.45 1.62
C GLU A 418 13.58 -19.93 0.24
N ASN A 419 12.73 -20.13 -0.75
CA ASN A 419 12.94 -19.72 -2.14
C ASN A 419 13.21 -18.21 -2.25
N HIS A 420 12.47 -17.41 -1.47
CA HIS A 420 12.61 -15.96 -1.43
C HIS A 420 13.60 -15.47 -0.35
N LYS A 421 14.32 -16.35 0.35
CA LYS A 421 15.33 -16.01 1.37
C LYS A 421 14.80 -15.12 2.51
N LEU A 422 13.53 -15.30 2.88
CA LEU A 422 12.84 -14.45 3.84
C LEU A 422 13.16 -14.83 5.29
N LYS A 423 13.57 -16.07 5.55
CA LYS A 423 13.91 -16.55 6.90
C LYS A 423 14.94 -15.65 7.60
N LEU A 424 14.66 -15.37 8.87
CA LEU A 424 15.57 -14.64 9.76
C LEU A 424 16.77 -15.51 10.16
N ARG A 425 17.88 -14.88 10.57
CA ARG A 425 19.03 -15.62 11.10
C ARG A 425 18.83 -15.91 12.58
N ASN A 426 19.23 -17.10 13.00
CA ASN A 426 19.21 -17.47 14.42
C ASN A 426 20.39 -16.86 15.21
N SER A 427 21.47 -16.47 14.54
CA SER A 427 22.64 -15.85 15.17
C SER A 427 23.50 -15.06 14.17
N GLY A 428 24.41 -14.24 14.71
CA GLY A 428 25.32 -13.41 13.93
C GLY A 428 24.62 -12.30 13.15
N PHE A 429 25.34 -11.73 12.17
CA PHE A 429 24.86 -10.67 11.30
C PHE A 429 24.43 -11.22 9.93
N SER A 430 23.56 -10.48 9.25
CA SER A 430 23.31 -10.60 7.82
C SER A 430 24.33 -9.75 7.05
N ASN A 431 24.73 -10.22 5.86
CA ASN A 431 25.52 -9.47 4.88
C ASN A 431 24.79 -9.44 3.53
N ASN A 432 23.46 -9.51 3.54
CA ASN A 432 22.65 -9.64 2.32
C ASN A 432 22.27 -8.30 1.70
N TYR A 433 22.61 -7.17 2.33
CA TYR A 433 22.32 -5.86 1.75
C TYR A 433 22.93 -5.74 0.35
N ASP A 434 22.09 -5.39 -0.61
CA ASP A 434 22.40 -5.30 -2.04
C ASP A 434 21.97 -3.93 -2.55
N SER A 435 22.94 -3.04 -2.76
CA SER A 435 22.67 -1.67 -3.24
C SER A 435 22.15 -1.62 -4.68
N SER A 436 22.17 -2.73 -5.43
CA SER A 436 21.53 -2.82 -6.75
C SER A 436 20.04 -3.19 -6.68
N ARG A 437 19.56 -3.58 -5.49
CA ARG A 437 18.16 -3.93 -5.26
C ARG A 437 17.36 -2.70 -4.86
N ASN A 438 16.25 -2.50 -5.54
CA ASN A 438 15.35 -1.39 -5.25
C ASN A 438 14.32 -1.81 -4.18
N PRO A 439 14.39 -1.29 -2.94
CA PRO A 439 13.44 -1.65 -1.88
C PRO A 439 12.06 -1.01 -2.03
N ALA A 440 11.85 -0.08 -2.96
CA ALA A 440 10.57 0.60 -3.09
C ALA A 440 9.41 -0.38 -3.33
N THR A 441 8.26 -0.10 -2.73
CA THR A 441 7.04 -0.91 -2.88
C THR A 441 6.59 -0.89 -4.34
N LYS A 442 6.49 -2.07 -4.96
CA LYS A 442 6.10 -2.15 -6.38
C LYS A 442 4.62 -1.89 -6.56
N ASN A 443 4.27 -1.29 -7.69
CA ASN A 443 2.91 -0.89 -8.03
C ASN A 443 1.90 -2.05 -7.88
N ALA A 444 2.22 -3.22 -8.46
CA ALA A 444 1.34 -4.40 -8.39
C ALA A 444 1.16 -4.95 -6.96
N PHE A 445 2.19 -4.83 -6.12
CA PHE A 445 2.09 -5.23 -4.72
C PHE A 445 1.03 -4.39 -3.98
N ASN A 446 1.10 -3.07 -4.13
CA ASN A 446 0.18 -2.12 -3.53
C ASN A 446 -1.25 -2.15 -4.13
N ALA A 447 -1.34 -2.11 -5.46
CA ALA A 447 -2.63 -1.91 -6.14
C ALA A 447 -3.48 -3.18 -6.25
N ALA A 448 -2.90 -4.36 -6.03
CA ALA A 448 -3.62 -5.64 -6.12
C ALA A 448 -3.17 -6.68 -5.08
N VAL A 449 -1.90 -7.05 -5.05
CA VAL A 449 -1.49 -8.31 -4.39
C VAL A 449 -1.65 -8.27 -2.87
N PHE A 450 -1.16 -7.24 -2.18
CA PHE A 450 -1.24 -7.17 -0.71
C PHE A 450 -2.64 -6.82 -0.20
N ARG A 451 -3.58 -6.56 -1.13
CA ARG A 451 -5.02 -6.38 -0.84
C ARG A 451 -5.77 -7.68 -0.62
N PHE A 452 -5.09 -8.84 -0.69
CA PHE A 452 -5.67 -10.12 -0.27
C PHE A 452 -6.23 -10.05 1.16
N GLY A 453 -5.67 -9.18 2.02
CA GLY A 453 -6.16 -8.95 3.37
C GLY A 453 -7.62 -8.50 3.46
N HIS A 454 -8.19 -7.96 2.38
CA HIS A 454 -9.60 -7.57 2.34
C HIS A 454 -10.57 -8.76 2.45
N SER A 455 -10.17 -9.97 2.06
CA SER A 455 -10.99 -11.17 2.25
C SER A 455 -10.88 -11.74 3.67
N LEU A 456 -9.92 -11.27 4.48
CA LEU A 456 -9.75 -11.70 5.87
C LEU A 456 -10.68 -10.95 6.84
N ILE A 457 -11.40 -9.94 6.36
CA ILE A 457 -12.27 -9.09 7.17
C ILE A 457 -13.47 -9.91 7.67
N PRO A 458 -13.73 -9.97 8.99
CA PRO A 458 -14.89 -10.70 9.54
C PRO A 458 -16.18 -9.89 9.37
N PRO A 459 -17.36 -10.48 9.55
CA PRO A 459 -18.62 -9.73 9.50
C PRO A 459 -18.83 -8.81 10.71
N ASN A 460 -18.21 -9.14 11.86
CA ASN A 460 -18.37 -8.43 13.11
C ASN A 460 -17.03 -8.30 13.85
N LEU A 461 -16.90 -7.21 14.60
CA LEU A 461 -15.86 -7.00 15.59
C LEU A 461 -16.50 -6.94 16.98
N ALA A 462 -15.86 -7.57 17.96
CA ALA A 462 -16.34 -7.58 19.34
C ALA A 462 -15.19 -7.35 20.32
N TYR A 463 -15.55 -7.25 21.60
CA TYR A 463 -14.62 -7.02 22.71
C TYR A 463 -14.74 -8.18 23.68
N LEU A 464 -13.61 -8.79 24.05
CA LEU A 464 -13.57 -9.87 25.02
C LEU A 464 -13.10 -9.38 26.38
N LEU A 465 -13.91 -9.66 27.40
CA LEU A 465 -13.53 -9.41 28.79
C LEU A 465 -12.40 -10.34 29.24
N TYR A 466 -11.95 -10.17 30.48
CA TYR A 466 -10.79 -10.87 31.04
C TYR A 466 -10.95 -12.40 31.12
N ASP A 467 -12.18 -12.91 31.04
CA ASP A 467 -12.47 -14.35 31.01
C ASP A 467 -12.26 -14.99 29.63
N PHE A 468 -11.95 -14.18 28.59
CA PHE A 468 -11.82 -14.60 27.19
C PHE A 468 -13.07 -15.31 26.61
N MET A 469 -14.22 -15.16 27.27
CA MET A 469 -15.48 -15.80 26.90
C MET A 469 -16.60 -14.77 26.72
N SER A 470 -16.70 -13.82 27.64
CA SER A 470 -17.74 -12.80 27.65
C SER A 470 -17.47 -11.78 26.54
N ARG A 471 -18.33 -11.81 25.51
CA ARG A 471 -18.35 -10.84 24.41
C ARG A 471 -19.22 -9.65 24.79
N VAL A 472 -18.68 -8.46 24.60
CA VAL A 472 -19.42 -7.19 24.71
C VAL A 472 -19.26 -6.38 23.43
N ASN A 473 -20.22 -5.50 23.16
CA ASN A 473 -20.20 -4.56 22.03
C ASN A 473 -19.84 -5.24 20.68
N SER A 474 -20.53 -6.34 20.36
CA SER A 474 -20.44 -6.95 19.04
C SER A 474 -21.09 -6.02 18.03
N THR A 475 -20.33 -5.57 17.05
CA THR A 475 -20.72 -4.53 16.10
C THR A 475 -20.31 -4.96 14.69
N THR A 476 -21.18 -4.70 13.71
CA THR A 476 -20.92 -5.03 12.31
C THR A 476 -19.81 -4.15 11.74
N ILE A 477 -19.04 -4.64 10.78
CA ILE A 477 -17.88 -3.88 10.26
C ILE A 477 -18.28 -2.55 9.63
N GLU A 478 -19.41 -2.47 8.93
CA GLU A 478 -19.86 -1.23 8.29
C GLU A 478 -20.11 -0.08 9.29
N SER A 479 -20.37 -0.39 10.56
CA SER A 479 -20.65 0.60 11.62
C SER A 479 -19.44 0.97 12.49
N ILE A 480 -18.27 0.36 12.27
CA ILE A 480 -17.04 0.70 13.02
C ILE A 480 -16.09 1.62 12.26
N PHE A 481 -16.29 1.83 10.96
CA PHE A 481 -15.41 2.67 10.15
C PHE A 481 -15.37 4.10 10.69
N PHE A 482 -14.16 4.66 10.84
CA PHE A 482 -13.95 6.02 11.32
C PHE A 482 -14.49 6.31 12.73
N ASN A 483 -14.73 5.29 13.56
CA ASN A 483 -15.34 5.46 14.87
C ASN A 483 -14.33 5.25 16.03
N PRO A 484 -13.55 6.27 16.42
CA PRO A 484 -12.55 6.15 17.49
C PRO A 484 -13.18 5.97 18.88
N HIS A 485 -14.48 6.26 19.06
CA HIS A 485 -15.24 6.01 20.30
C HIS A 485 -14.99 4.60 20.83
N LEU A 486 -14.92 3.64 19.91
CA LEU A 486 -14.74 2.23 20.17
C LEU A 486 -13.41 1.89 20.86
N LEU A 487 -12.40 2.77 20.75
CA LEU A 487 -11.11 2.63 21.43
C LEU A 487 -10.96 3.55 22.64
N ILE A 488 -11.36 4.82 22.51
CA ILE A 488 -11.02 5.87 23.49
C ILE A 488 -11.95 5.89 24.71
N THR A 489 -13.15 5.33 24.58
CA THR A 489 -14.14 5.24 25.66
C THR A 489 -13.56 4.59 26.92
N GLU A 490 -14.03 5.05 28.09
CA GLU A 490 -13.57 4.58 29.41
C GLU A 490 -12.05 4.73 29.61
N GLY A 491 -11.44 5.77 29.02
CA GLY A 491 -10.01 6.05 29.16
C GLY A 491 -9.12 5.02 28.48
N GLY A 492 -9.60 4.37 27.41
CA GLY A 492 -8.81 3.42 26.63
C GLY A 492 -8.92 1.96 27.08
N ARG A 493 -9.77 1.64 28.07
CA ARG A 493 -9.93 0.26 28.57
C ARG A 493 -10.30 -0.73 27.46
N ARG A 494 -11.11 -0.30 26.50
CA ARG A 494 -11.60 -1.13 25.39
C ARG A 494 -10.50 -1.62 24.46
N VAL A 495 -9.34 -0.96 24.42
CA VAL A 495 -8.19 -1.40 23.63
C VAL A 495 -7.74 -2.81 24.06
N SER A 496 -7.70 -3.06 25.37
CA SER A 496 -7.33 -4.37 25.91
C SER A 496 -8.35 -5.45 25.55
N ASP A 497 -9.63 -5.13 25.64
CA ASP A 497 -10.71 -6.08 25.33
C ASP A 497 -10.77 -6.40 23.83
N LEU A 498 -10.49 -5.41 22.99
CA LEU A 498 -10.33 -5.60 21.55
C LEU A 498 -9.11 -6.47 21.23
N ALA A 499 -7.97 -6.20 21.88
CA ALA A 499 -6.77 -6.99 21.68
C ALA A 499 -7.01 -8.47 22.02
N ARG A 500 -7.74 -8.78 23.10
CA ARG A 500 -8.16 -10.16 23.42
C ARG A 500 -8.96 -10.76 22.28
N PHE A 501 -9.97 -10.05 21.77
CA PHE A 501 -10.78 -10.53 20.65
C PHE A 501 -9.93 -10.81 19.39
N ILE A 502 -9.04 -9.90 19.01
CA ILE A 502 -8.21 -10.04 17.80
C ILE A 502 -7.27 -11.25 17.89
N VAL A 503 -6.66 -11.48 19.06
CA VAL A 503 -5.72 -12.61 19.22
C VAL A 503 -6.43 -13.94 19.46
N THR A 504 -7.72 -13.99 19.76
CA THR A 504 -8.45 -15.26 19.94
C THR A 504 -9.32 -15.66 18.77
N SER A 505 -9.95 -14.68 18.12
CA SER A 505 -10.98 -14.93 17.13
C SER A 505 -10.35 -15.31 15.80
N ASN A 506 -11.01 -16.23 15.10
CA ASN A 506 -10.61 -16.68 13.79
C ASN A 506 -10.66 -15.56 12.75
N SER A 507 -9.69 -15.57 11.85
CA SER A 507 -9.74 -14.80 10.60
C SER A 507 -10.76 -15.39 9.63
N MET A 508 -11.23 -14.62 8.66
CA MET A 508 -11.82 -15.21 7.45
C MET A 508 -10.71 -15.75 6.54
N LYS A 509 -11.05 -16.62 5.57
CA LYS A 509 -10.10 -17.21 4.64
C LYS A 509 -9.61 -16.19 3.61
N VAL A 510 -8.42 -16.45 3.04
CA VAL A 510 -8.10 -15.84 1.74
C VAL A 510 -8.78 -16.64 0.65
N ASP A 511 -9.81 -16.06 0.06
CA ASP A 511 -10.46 -16.60 -1.12
C ASP A 511 -11.04 -15.46 -1.96
N ASN A 512 -11.84 -15.84 -2.95
CA ASN A 512 -12.53 -14.91 -3.80
C ASN A 512 -13.82 -14.38 -3.16
N GLN A 513 -14.03 -14.39 -1.84
CA GLN A 513 -15.24 -13.87 -1.21
C GLN A 513 -14.90 -12.68 -0.32
N LEU A 514 -15.82 -11.71 -0.27
CA LEU A 514 -15.73 -10.53 0.58
C LEU A 514 -17.02 -10.40 1.39
N GLU A 515 -16.87 -10.02 2.65
CA GLU A 515 -18.01 -9.73 3.52
C GLU A 515 -18.86 -8.58 2.97
N GLY A 516 -20.19 -8.68 3.13
CA GLY A 516 -21.15 -7.67 2.66
C GLY A 516 -20.84 -6.27 3.18
N ALA A 517 -20.33 -6.19 4.41
CA ALA A 517 -19.90 -4.95 5.06
C ALA A 517 -18.91 -4.11 4.23
N VAL A 518 -18.04 -4.76 3.44
CA VAL A 518 -17.05 -4.10 2.58
C VAL A 518 -17.36 -4.22 1.10
N ARG A 519 -18.20 -5.18 0.69
CA ARG A 519 -18.61 -5.39 -0.70
C ARG A 519 -19.79 -4.50 -1.11
N ASP A 520 -20.71 -4.21 -0.20
CA ASP A 520 -21.93 -3.44 -0.47
C ASP A 520 -22.03 -2.20 0.43
N HIS A 521 -21.59 -2.32 1.69
CA HIS A 521 -21.79 -1.30 2.72
C HIS A 521 -20.51 -0.51 3.07
N LEU A 522 -19.47 -0.53 2.20
CA LEU A 522 -18.22 0.16 2.52
C LEU A 522 -18.49 1.66 2.70
N PHE A 523 -18.16 2.17 3.89
CA PHE A 523 -18.36 3.58 4.26
C PHE A 523 -19.81 4.05 4.12
N GLU A 524 -20.75 3.13 4.32
CA GLU A 524 -22.17 3.40 4.24
C GLU A 524 -22.55 4.63 5.08
N ASN A 525 -23.40 5.47 4.48
CA ASN A 525 -23.97 6.63 5.16
C ASN A 525 -25.35 6.32 5.76
N ALA A 526 -25.91 7.26 6.51
CA ALA A 526 -27.23 7.12 7.13
C ALA A 526 -28.40 6.89 6.14
N HIS A 527 -28.18 7.02 4.82
CA HIS A 527 -29.17 6.77 3.77
C HIS A 527 -28.99 5.40 3.10
N GLY A 528 -28.12 4.52 3.63
CA GLY A 528 -27.89 3.18 3.07
C GLY A 528 -27.10 3.20 1.75
N LYS A 529 -26.36 4.28 1.46
CA LYS A 529 -25.49 4.35 0.29
C LYS A 529 -24.06 4.01 0.73
N GLY A 530 -23.50 2.94 0.20
CA GLY A 530 -22.11 2.50 0.42
C GLY A 530 -21.27 2.47 -0.86
N MET A 531 -20.13 1.78 -0.80
CA MET A 531 -19.26 1.45 -1.93
C MET A 531 -18.89 -0.04 -1.90
N ASP A 532 -18.22 -0.51 -2.95
CA ASP A 532 -17.75 -1.88 -3.08
C ASP A 532 -16.22 -1.94 -3.11
N LEU A 533 -15.62 -2.44 -2.03
CA LEU A 533 -14.16 -2.56 -1.90
C LEU A 533 -13.55 -3.50 -2.95
N GLY A 534 -14.24 -4.58 -3.31
CA GLY A 534 -13.80 -5.51 -4.35
C GLY A 534 -13.78 -4.86 -5.73
N ALA A 535 -14.85 -4.14 -6.07
CA ALA A 535 -14.93 -3.37 -7.31
C ALA A 535 -13.89 -2.24 -7.34
N LEU A 536 -13.66 -1.55 -6.22
CA LEU A 536 -12.60 -0.54 -6.07
C LEU A 536 -11.21 -1.13 -6.31
N ASN A 537 -10.92 -2.34 -5.83
CA ASN A 537 -9.62 -3.00 -6.06
C ASN A 537 -9.39 -3.31 -7.53
N LEU A 538 -10.40 -3.85 -8.22
CA LEU A 538 -10.32 -4.12 -9.66
C LEU A 538 -10.15 -2.84 -10.47
N GLN A 539 -10.96 -1.82 -10.17
CA GLN A 539 -10.88 -0.52 -10.85
C GLN A 539 -9.53 0.17 -10.61
N ARG A 540 -8.98 0.06 -9.39
CA ARG A 540 -7.64 0.58 -9.06
C ARG A 540 -6.54 -0.16 -9.82
N GLY A 541 -6.62 -1.48 -9.96
CA GLY A 541 -5.69 -2.25 -10.79
C GLY A 541 -5.68 -1.78 -12.25
N ARG A 542 -6.86 -1.50 -12.81
CA ARG A 542 -7.02 -0.94 -14.17
C ARG A 542 -6.51 0.49 -14.30
N ASP A 543 -6.80 1.36 -13.33
CA ASP A 543 -6.27 2.73 -13.22
C ASP A 543 -4.74 2.77 -13.16
N HIS A 544 -4.14 1.79 -12.51
CA HIS A 544 -2.69 1.64 -12.37
C HIS A 544 -2.03 0.96 -13.59
N GLY A 545 -2.80 0.59 -14.62
CA GLY A 545 -2.27 -0.11 -15.80
C GLY A 545 -1.56 -1.41 -15.42
N LEU A 546 -2.11 -2.17 -14.46
CA LEU A 546 -1.54 -3.48 -14.11
C LEU A 546 -1.74 -4.48 -15.25
N PRO A 547 -0.70 -5.22 -15.65
CA PRO A 547 -0.85 -6.35 -16.56
C PRO A 547 -1.83 -7.41 -16.01
N PRO A 548 -2.50 -8.17 -16.90
CA PRO A 548 -3.47 -9.18 -16.52
C PRO A 548 -2.81 -10.38 -15.82
N TYR A 549 -3.63 -11.19 -15.15
CA TYR A 549 -3.25 -12.38 -14.38
C TYR A 549 -2.18 -13.26 -15.05
N ASN A 550 -2.38 -13.64 -16.31
CA ASN A 550 -1.47 -14.53 -17.05
C ASN A 550 -0.06 -13.93 -17.26
N ALA A 551 0.05 -12.60 -17.38
CA ALA A 551 1.34 -11.93 -17.48
C ALA A 551 2.18 -12.13 -16.21
N TRP A 552 1.52 -12.07 -15.05
CA TRP A 552 2.16 -12.29 -13.76
C TRP A 552 2.47 -13.76 -13.49
N ARG A 553 1.60 -14.69 -13.92
CA ARG A 553 1.92 -16.13 -13.88
C ARG A 553 3.18 -16.44 -14.68
N LYS A 554 3.29 -15.89 -15.90
CA LYS A 554 4.49 -16.02 -16.73
C LYS A 554 5.73 -15.45 -16.02
N TRP A 555 5.62 -14.27 -15.42
CA TRP A 555 6.72 -13.63 -14.68
C TRP A 555 7.19 -14.48 -13.49
N CYS A 556 6.27 -15.11 -12.77
CA CYS A 556 6.57 -16.02 -11.67
C CYS A 556 7.07 -17.41 -12.10
N GLY A 557 7.16 -17.69 -13.41
CA GLY A 557 7.50 -19.01 -13.92
C GLY A 557 6.43 -20.07 -13.66
N LEU A 558 5.20 -19.64 -13.40
CA LEU A 558 4.04 -20.50 -13.19
C LEU A 558 3.39 -20.86 -14.53
N THR A 559 2.62 -21.96 -14.54
CA THR A 559 1.83 -22.35 -15.71
C THR A 559 0.90 -21.21 -16.15
N VAL A 560 0.93 -20.87 -17.43
CA VAL A 560 0.06 -19.85 -18.04
C VAL A 560 -1.16 -20.54 -18.62
N ALA A 561 -2.36 -20.03 -18.31
CA ALA A 561 -3.59 -20.62 -18.80
C ALA A 561 -3.78 -20.29 -20.30
N THR A 562 -4.21 -21.26 -21.09
CA THR A 562 -4.55 -21.06 -22.52
C THR A 562 -6.06 -21.04 -22.77
N SER A 563 -6.85 -21.49 -21.79
CA SER A 563 -8.31 -21.54 -21.80
C SER A 563 -8.83 -21.54 -20.36
N PHE A 564 -10.10 -21.18 -20.16
CA PHE A 564 -10.69 -21.17 -18.81
C PHE A 564 -10.68 -22.54 -18.13
N SER A 565 -10.91 -23.63 -18.88
CA SER A 565 -10.84 -25.01 -18.37
C SER A 565 -9.47 -25.36 -17.79
N ASN A 566 -8.41 -24.73 -18.30
CA ASN A 566 -7.01 -25.00 -17.97
C ASN A 566 -6.41 -23.95 -17.03
N LEU A 567 -7.24 -23.14 -16.35
CA LEU A 567 -6.75 -22.23 -15.31
C LEU A 567 -6.10 -23.04 -14.17
N PRO A 568 -4.79 -22.92 -13.94
CA PRO A 568 -4.10 -23.66 -12.90
C PRO A 568 -4.47 -23.11 -11.52
N ASP A 569 -4.40 -23.97 -10.49
CA ASP A 569 -4.62 -23.63 -9.08
C ASP A 569 -6.01 -23.07 -8.73
N ILE A 570 -6.94 -23.01 -9.67
CA ILE A 570 -8.30 -22.51 -9.49
C ILE A 570 -9.29 -23.69 -9.54
N THR A 571 -10.31 -23.69 -8.68
CA THR A 571 -11.35 -24.74 -8.66
C THR A 571 -12.29 -24.63 -9.86
N ASP A 572 -12.90 -25.73 -10.30
CA ASP A 572 -13.76 -25.74 -11.50
C ASP A 572 -14.99 -24.82 -11.38
N GLU A 573 -15.51 -24.64 -10.17
CA GLU A 573 -16.55 -23.66 -9.88
C GLU A 573 -16.10 -22.23 -10.22
N LYS A 574 -14.93 -21.82 -9.69
CA LYS A 574 -14.38 -20.48 -9.93
C LYS A 574 -13.97 -20.29 -11.39
N LYS A 575 -13.49 -21.34 -12.08
CA LYS A 575 -13.21 -21.31 -13.53
C LYS A 575 -14.45 -20.98 -14.34
N THR A 576 -15.59 -21.56 -13.98
CA THR A 576 -16.87 -21.34 -14.66
C THR A 576 -17.30 -19.88 -14.51
N VAL A 577 -17.25 -19.35 -13.29
CA VAL A 577 -17.53 -17.93 -13.02
C VAL A 577 -16.61 -16.99 -13.82
N LEU A 578 -15.30 -17.29 -13.88
CA LEU A 578 -14.35 -16.48 -14.65
C LEU A 578 -14.62 -16.56 -16.16
N ALA A 579 -15.03 -17.72 -16.68
CA ALA A 579 -15.40 -17.90 -18.08
C ALA A 579 -16.64 -17.11 -18.48
N ASP A 580 -17.60 -16.97 -17.57
CA ASP A 580 -18.82 -16.18 -17.79
C ASP A 580 -18.55 -14.67 -17.75
N LEU A 581 -17.52 -14.23 -17.03
CA LEU A 581 -17.19 -12.82 -16.82
C LEU A 581 -16.23 -12.25 -17.88
N TYR A 582 -15.21 -12.99 -18.28
CA TYR A 582 -14.14 -12.49 -19.16
C TYR A 582 -14.20 -13.10 -20.56
N SER A 583 -13.81 -12.33 -21.57
CA SER A 583 -13.75 -12.82 -22.95
C SER A 583 -12.61 -13.83 -23.17
N GLY A 584 -11.50 -13.69 -22.45
CA GLY A 584 -10.39 -14.64 -22.47
C GLY A 584 -9.58 -14.63 -21.17
N VAL A 585 -8.76 -15.66 -20.99
CA VAL A 585 -7.90 -15.82 -19.79
C VAL A 585 -6.84 -14.72 -19.64
N ASP A 586 -6.45 -14.09 -20.74
CA ASP A 586 -5.53 -12.94 -20.76
C ASP A 586 -6.21 -11.60 -20.41
N ASP A 587 -7.53 -11.60 -20.14
CA ASP A 587 -8.26 -10.40 -19.74
C ASP A 587 -8.47 -10.30 -18.22
N ILE A 588 -8.24 -11.39 -17.49
CA ILE A 588 -8.49 -11.52 -16.05
C ILE A 588 -7.65 -10.50 -15.27
N ASP A 589 -8.30 -9.64 -14.48
CA ASP A 589 -7.62 -8.68 -13.60
C ASP A 589 -6.73 -9.43 -12.57
N LEU A 590 -5.53 -8.89 -12.28
CA LEU A 590 -4.58 -9.51 -11.37
C LEU A 590 -5.19 -9.85 -10.00
N PHE A 591 -5.97 -8.93 -9.42
CA PHE A 591 -6.63 -9.16 -8.14
C PHE A 591 -7.64 -10.31 -8.22
N ALA A 592 -8.55 -10.30 -9.21
CA ALA A 592 -9.55 -11.35 -9.40
C ALA A 592 -8.92 -12.74 -9.58
N GLY A 593 -7.89 -12.84 -10.42
CA GLY A 593 -7.20 -14.12 -10.65
C GLY A 593 -6.45 -14.60 -9.40
N GLY A 594 -5.74 -13.70 -8.72
CA GLY A 594 -4.90 -14.07 -7.57
C GLY A 594 -5.68 -14.51 -6.33
N VAL A 595 -6.84 -13.89 -6.02
CA VAL A 595 -7.70 -14.35 -4.90
C VAL A 595 -8.52 -15.59 -5.26
N ALA A 596 -8.67 -15.90 -6.54
CA ALA A 596 -9.36 -17.11 -7.00
C ALA A 596 -8.48 -18.37 -6.87
N GLU A 597 -7.15 -18.23 -6.81
CA GLU A 597 -6.22 -19.34 -6.61
C GLU A 597 -6.42 -20.02 -5.25
N THR A 598 -6.23 -21.33 -5.25
CA THR A 598 -6.25 -22.17 -4.05
C THR A 598 -4.96 -21.93 -3.27
N PRO A 599 -5.02 -21.64 -1.96
CA PRO A 599 -3.83 -21.49 -1.13
C PRO A 599 -2.94 -22.72 -1.13
N LEU A 600 -1.63 -22.51 -1.08
CA LEU A 600 -0.64 -23.58 -0.90
C LEU A 600 -0.74 -24.19 0.51
N ASP A 601 -0.26 -25.42 0.68
CA ASP A 601 -0.22 -26.08 1.99
C ASP A 601 0.52 -25.23 3.04
N GLY A 602 -0.20 -24.87 4.10
CA GLY A 602 0.28 -24.01 5.18
C GLY A 602 0.38 -22.52 4.85
N ALA A 603 0.14 -22.11 3.60
CA ALA A 603 0.05 -20.71 3.19
C ALA A 603 -1.38 -20.17 3.32
N ALA A 604 -1.51 -18.84 3.36
CA ALA A 604 -2.81 -18.18 3.31
C ALA A 604 -3.20 -17.88 1.86
N VAL A 605 -2.22 -17.58 1.00
CA VAL A 605 -2.43 -17.13 -0.37
C VAL A 605 -2.06 -18.20 -1.40
N GLY A 606 -2.60 -18.08 -2.62
CA GLY A 606 -2.25 -18.93 -3.76
C GLY A 606 -0.81 -18.72 -4.28
N PRO A 607 -0.35 -19.57 -5.22
CA PRO A 607 1.02 -19.54 -5.76
C PRO A 607 1.44 -18.18 -6.35
N LEU A 608 0.56 -17.48 -7.06
CA LEU A 608 0.88 -16.21 -7.70
C LEU A 608 1.12 -15.11 -6.68
N PHE A 609 0.21 -14.95 -5.73
CA PHE A 609 0.38 -13.97 -4.65
C PHE A 609 1.57 -14.34 -3.76
N SER A 610 1.80 -15.63 -3.49
CA SER A 610 3.01 -16.09 -2.77
C SER A 610 4.30 -15.62 -3.45
N CYS A 611 4.39 -15.78 -4.77
CA CYS A 611 5.55 -15.34 -5.55
C CYS A 611 5.76 -13.81 -5.50
N ILE A 612 4.71 -13.01 -5.69
CA ILE A 612 4.84 -11.54 -5.73
C ILE A 612 5.11 -10.96 -4.33
N ILE A 613 4.41 -11.46 -3.30
CA ILE A 613 4.67 -11.11 -1.89
C ILE A 613 6.11 -11.49 -1.55
N GLY A 614 6.53 -12.72 -1.90
CA GLY A 614 7.88 -13.21 -1.63
C GLY A 614 8.98 -12.33 -2.23
N ASN A 615 8.81 -11.90 -3.49
CA ASN A 615 9.74 -10.98 -4.14
C ASN A 615 9.72 -9.58 -3.49
N GLN A 616 8.55 -9.01 -3.19
CA GLN A 616 8.47 -7.70 -2.54
C GLN A 616 9.16 -7.69 -1.18
N PHE A 617 8.86 -8.66 -0.30
CA PHE A 617 9.50 -8.73 1.01
C PHE A 617 10.99 -9.05 0.92
N ARG A 618 11.44 -9.76 -0.12
CA ARG A 618 12.88 -9.90 -0.36
C ARG A 618 13.51 -8.57 -0.73
N ASP A 619 12.88 -7.78 -1.60
CA ASP A 619 13.35 -6.45 -1.98
C ASP A 619 13.41 -5.49 -0.78
N LEU A 620 12.39 -5.54 0.09
CA LEU A 620 12.36 -4.78 1.35
C LEU A 620 13.49 -5.17 2.30
N LYS A 621 13.82 -6.46 2.40
CA LYS A 621 14.87 -6.98 3.30
C LYS A 621 16.28 -6.73 2.76
N ASP A 622 16.53 -7.17 1.54
CA ASP A 622 17.87 -7.18 0.94
C ASP A 622 18.23 -5.79 0.38
N GLY A 623 17.25 -4.93 0.04
CA GLY A 623 17.47 -3.55 -0.43
C GLY A 623 17.55 -2.51 0.68
N ASP A 624 17.39 -2.89 1.95
CA ASP A 624 17.39 -1.98 3.09
C ASP A 624 18.75 -1.96 3.81
N ARG A 625 19.49 -0.85 3.68
CA ARG A 625 20.79 -0.65 4.36
C ARG A 625 20.67 -0.77 5.88
N TYR A 626 19.52 -0.40 6.43
CA TYR A 626 19.23 -0.38 7.86
C TYR A 626 18.45 -1.63 8.32
N TRP A 627 18.37 -2.69 7.51
CA TRP A 627 17.82 -3.98 7.93
C TRP A 627 18.48 -4.42 9.25
N TYR A 628 17.67 -4.77 10.25
CA TYR A 628 18.13 -4.83 11.64
C TYR A 628 19.22 -5.89 11.90
N GLU A 629 19.35 -6.91 11.05
CA GLU A 629 20.40 -7.93 11.16
C GLU A 629 21.72 -7.52 10.49
N ASN A 630 21.74 -6.43 9.70
CA ASN A 630 22.95 -5.97 9.03
C ASN A 630 24.02 -5.52 10.03
N ARG A 631 25.27 -5.64 9.62
CA ARG A 631 26.42 -5.05 10.32
C ARG A 631 26.67 -3.64 9.79
N GLY A 632 27.09 -2.72 10.65
CA GLY A 632 27.50 -1.38 10.23
C GLY A 632 27.25 -0.33 11.29
N VAL A 633 27.39 0.93 10.90
CA VAL A 633 26.98 2.09 11.74
C VAL A 633 25.45 2.09 11.90
N GLU A 634 24.76 1.58 10.89
CA GLU A 634 23.31 1.45 10.73
C GLU A 634 22.73 0.29 11.53
N GLY A 635 23.52 -0.76 11.76
CA GLY A 635 23.10 -2.00 12.41
C GLY A 635 23.11 -1.95 13.95
N PHE A 636 22.76 -3.07 14.57
CA PHE A 636 22.89 -3.29 16.01
C PHE A 636 24.20 -3.99 16.36
N LYS A 637 24.69 -3.85 17.60
CA LYS A 637 25.75 -4.71 18.12
C LYS A 637 25.21 -6.14 18.28
N GLN A 638 26.09 -7.14 18.22
CA GLN A 638 25.67 -8.55 18.33
C GLN A 638 24.90 -8.86 19.63
N ALA A 639 25.28 -8.23 20.74
CA ALA A 639 24.58 -8.38 22.01
C ALA A 639 23.16 -7.80 21.96
N GLN A 640 22.97 -6.64 21.34
CA GLN A 640 21.67 -6.00 21.15
C GLN A 640 20.77 -6.83 20.22
N LEU A 641 21.34 -7.35 19.13
CA LEU A 641 20.61 -8.18 18.17
C LEU A 641 20.11 -9.49 18.79
N ARG A 642 20.87 -10.08 19.73
CA ARG A 642 20.41 -11.24 20.49
C ARG A 642 19.20 -10.93 21.38
N GLU A 643 19.09 -9.71 21.89
CA GLU A 643 17.92 -9.30 22.68
C GLU A 643 16.69 -9.07 21.81
N ILE A 644 16.85 -8.40 20.67
CA ILE A 644 15.76 -8.14 19.71
C ILE A 644 15.13 -9.45 19.21
N ARG A 645 15.97 -10.45 18.85
CA ARG A 645 15.51 -11.75 18.32
C ARG A 645 14.68 -12.58 19.29
N LYS A 646 14.69 -12.26 20.59
CA LYS A 646 13.88 -12.97 21.59
C LYS A 646 12.42 -12.53 21.56
N VAL A 647 12.16 -11.31 21.09
CA VAL A 647 10.85 -10.69 21.21
C VAL A 647 9.89 -11.29 20.18
N LYS A 648 8.70 -11.64 20.67
CA LYS A 648 7.53 -12.00 19.87
C LYS A 648 6.45 -10.94 20.03
N LEU A 649 5.54 -10.86 19.06
CA LEU A 649 4.40 -9.94 19.15
C LEU A 649 3.56 -10.18 20.42
N ALA A 650 3.42 -11.45 20.86
CA ALA A 650 2.75 -11.80 22.12
C ALA A 650 3.28 -11.00 23.32
N LYS A 651 4.61 -10.84 23.43
CA LYS A 651 5.24 -10.09 24.52
C LYS A 651 4.91 -8.59 24.45
N ILE A 652 4.94 -8.02 23.25
CA ILE A 652 4.64 -6.60 23.03
C ILE A 652 3.18 -6.33 23.39
N VAL A 653 2.25 -7.18 22.92
CA VAL A 653 0.82 -7.08 23.21
C VAL A 653 0.54 -7.20 24.70
N CYS A 654 1.04 -8.24 25.37
CA CYS A 654 0.72 -8.46 26.79
C CYS A 654 1.30 -7.35 27.69
N THR A 655 2.50 -6.84 27.36
CA THR A 655 3.16 -5.79 28.14
C THR A 655 2.46 -4.43 28.01
N ASN A 656 1.97 -4.09 26.81
CA ASN A 656 1.45 -2.74 26.52
C ASN A 656 -0.08 -2.65 26.55
N LEU A 657 -0.78 -3.77 26.36
CA LEU A 657 -2.25 -3.84 26.33
C LEU A 657 -2.84 -4.73 27.43
N GLY A 658 -2.02 -5.34 28.31
CA GLY A 658 -2.52 -6.09 29.47
C GLY A 658 -3.32 -7.36 29.12
N VAL A 659 -3.00 -7.98 27.98
CA VAL A 659 -3.54 -9.29 27.59
C VAL A 659 -2.70 -10.38 28.26
N ASP A 660 -3.15 -10.88 29.41
CA ASP A 660 -2.50 -11.94 30.17
C ASP A 660 -3.57 -12.88 30.75
N PRO A 661 -3.57 -14.19 30.43
CA PRO A 661 -2.58 -14.91 29.62
C PRO A 661 -2.63 -14.58 28.11
N ILE A 662 -1.58 -14.97 27.38
CA ILE A 662 -1.51 -14.87 25.90
C ILE A 662 -0.80 -16.09 25.29
N GLN A 663 -1.22 -16.51 24.10
CA GLN A 663 -0.52 -17.57 23.36
C GLN A 663 0.78 -17.06 22.70
N PRO A 664 1.82 -17.91 22.56
CA PRO A 664 3.10 -17.48 21.99
C PRO A 664 3.10 -17.03 20.54
N ASP A 665 2.23 -17.60 19.72
CA ASP A 665 2.04 -17.20 18.33
C ASP A 665 0.64 -16.60 18.18
N VAL A 666 0.58 -15.27 18.16
CA VAL A 666 -0.70 -14.55 18.11
C VAL A 666 -1.35 -14.58 16.73
N PHE A 667 -0.65 -15.05 15.69
CA PHE A 667 -1.20 -15.18 14.33
C PHE A 667 -1.97 -16.49 14.13
N HIS A 668 -1.77 -17.48 15.03
CA HIS A 668 -2.47 -18.75 15.01
C HIS A 668 -3.40 -18.89 16.20
N VAL A 669 -4.52 -19.61 15.99
CA VAL A 669 -5.52 -19.80 17.04
C VAL A 669 -4.92 -20.55 18.24
N PRO A 670 -5.35 -20.25 19.48
CA PRO A 670 -4.94 -21.00 20.66
C PRO A 670 -5.21 -22.50 20.50
N SER A 671 -4.22 -23.33 20.81
CA SER A 671 -4.29 -24.78 20.66
C SER A 671 -3.32 -25.47 21.63
N PRO A 672 -3.34 -26.81 21.78
CA PRO A 672 -2.38 -27.50 22.65
C PRO A 672 -0.90 -27.22 22.31
N SER A 673 -0.57 -26.97 21.03
CA SER A 673 0.79 -26.60 20.59
C SER A 673 1.07 -25.09 20.64
N ASN A 674 0.04 -24.27 20.82
CA ASN A 674 0.10 -22.81 20.96
C ASN A 674 -0.71 -22.38 22.20
N ASN A 675 -0.38 -22.98 23.35
CA ASN A 675 -1.17 -22.82 24.56
C ASN A 675 -0.92 -21.47 25.24
N TRP A 676 -1.91 -20.99 25.98
CA TRP A 676 -1.85 -19.79 26.80
C TRP A 676 -0.69 -19.84 27.81
N GLN A 677 0.05 -18.74 27.90
CA GLN A 677 1.17 -18.55 28.82
C GLN A 677 1.04 -17.23 29.55
N SER A 678 1.59 -17.14 30.76
CA SER A 678 1.65 -15.85 31.46
C SER A 678 2.60 -14.91 30.73
N CYS A 679 2.25 -13.62 30.67
CA CYS A 679 3.11 -12.57 30.09
C CYS A 679 4.54 -12.56 30.68
N SER A 680 4.68 -13.00 31.93
CA SER A 680 5.96 -13.11 32.64
C SER A 680 6.89 -14.23 32.13
N GLN A 681 6.36 -15.21 31.40
CA GLN A 681 7.14 -16.34 30.86
C GLN A 681 7.84 -15.99 29.54
N PHE A 682 7.41 -14.93 28.87
CA PHE A 682 8.01 -14.45 27.64
C PHE A 682 9.31 -13.66 27.92
N PRO A 683 10.37 -13.87 27.13
CA PRO A 683 11.63 -13.19 27.35
C PRO A 683 11.52 -11.68 27.13
N GLU A 684 12.24 -10.91 27.95
CA GLU A 684 12.37 -9.45 27.81
C GLU A 684 13.71 -9.05 27.18
N ILE A 685 13.72 -7.87 26.55
CA ILE A 685 14.96 -7.23 26.11
C ILE A 685 15.76 -6.81 27.34
N ASP A 686 16.98 -7.33 27.47
CA ASP A 686 17.96 -6.82 28.42
C ASP A 686 18.56 -5.50 27.89
N PHE A 687 17.98 -4.36 28.29
CA PHE A 687 18.47 -3.04 27.88
C PHE A 687 19.88 -2.72 28.39
N ALA A 688 20.46 -3.49 29.34
CA ALA A 688 21.86 -3.30 29.72
C ALA A 688 22.83 -3.49 28.54
N ARG A 689 22.40 -4.16 27.46
CA ARG A 689 23.18 -4.30 26.21
C ARG A 689 23.30 -3.02 25.40
N TRP A 690 22.58 -1.96 25.77
CA TRP A 690 22.70 -0.62 25.20
C TRP A 690 23.61 0.31 26.02
N ARG A 691 24.26 -0.17 27.09
CA ARG A 691 25.29 0.59 27.84
C ARG A 691 26.52 0.95 27.01
#